data_AF-A0A927GJX6-F1
#
_entry.id   AF-A0A927GJX6-F1
#
_cell.length_a   1.000
_cell.length_b   1.000
_cell.length_c   1.000
_cell.angle_alpha   90.00
_cell.angle_beta   90.00
_cell.angle_gamma   90.00
#
_symmetry.space_group_name_H-M   'P 1'
#
loop_
_entity.id
_entity.type
_entity.pdbx_description
1 polymer ?
#
loop_
_entity_poly.entity_id
_entity_poly.type
_entity_poly.pdbx_seq_one_letter_code
_entity_poly.pdbx_strand_id
1 'polypeptide(L)'
;MISYSEDQARAFVTDAGTLQRGQQLAQPAKWGNLGRTESSAWGECAGSGSKPYLTGIDLSEPAFKCSCPSRVFPCKHGAGLLLLLARQPPLFAANTPPAWLEEWLSKRQQAQGKKVDKVVMAVAKAAESASATPQPDSATDSSASPAAAAGPGGEVSAARLVRMTQGVDDLEVWLLDLVRNGLATLDQQPGKFWEDQAARLVDNQLPGLAGMVRELATLRHAHADWPARLLARLGELYWLVRAFQNREQLPPATGQEVLQQVGVTIKKEELPGYTAPVTDEWWVLGQFTWDEDRLTARRSWLRGQATGRYALVLEFAFGSQTFATPLVPQGRYTGALLFYPGPLPMRATPVALTYTNAAPAQAAPPARRPSQLLNDYADALARQPWLREWPATVAQVVPTRQPDGRWVLHHPEDGALPLRFADDTAAWQLLAESGGQPLTLFGEWDGRAFRPLSSWPTAAEAALSSHEPAGTFSSANETSAAESADVPLPSAAQLLRVALLGTRQSGENITDIPSISIPSDGPEQRLLLAAGTLALVQKAGFLAPPATTLPPAPAPPETAEPLGPLGAECFRTLLTSNRYSAFRTDYWTKLRQHRRLVPPALLVAALNHAELRSQLPDPPSAILGERGHWLAQQNPEWQPVLAKAQPSQDPATWETGTLAERRAFLQQLHQSDPEQARQLLTAALPAERAATQAALLGELEPNLTAADEPLLETYLGAKSKEVRQAVVHLLVRLPNSALVERLWQRATPLLTLKRPLIGRNKLEITLPEGWTKAWLTDGIEQKDDRFEGGERAGWLGQLLSLLPPSRWATHLQVSAEELLTLAQATDWSRLLLRAWARAAYLHQDKAFAAPLLLRHFAQVNLLYQPKAAHLTEVLSPEEKIALLTTDMVHKPLFHALSEEEKIALLRRMLPLKESPFVLLDMLNFIYAPWPADIVSAALHCIADGVAPIVTNSYGEPHQRLSSLLSRLAIQVPEALAAQCTTALRPVGDTHTLVAPLIEQFIDSLRFRQQLTASLTEPSTASLV
;
A
#
# COMPACT_ATOMS: atom_id res chain seq x y z
N MET A 1 -23.24 -18.19 16.75
CA MET A 1 -23.44 -17.30 15.58
C MET A 1 -22.16 -17.23 14.78
N ILE A 2 -22.24 -17.49 13.48
CA ILE A 2 -21.10 -17.42 12.56
C ILE A 2 -20.62 -15.97 12.44
N SER A 3 -19.30 -15.77 12.53
CA SER A 3 -18.66 -14.47 12.39
C SER A 3 -17.34 -14.60 11.62
N TYR A 4 -16.99 -13.54 10.91
CA TYR A 4 -15.78 -13.40 10.11
C TYR A 4 -15.00 -12.19 10.61
N SER A 5 -13.67 -12.32 10.70
CA SER A 5 -12.81 -11.15 10.84
C SER A 5 -12.86 -10.29 9.57
N GLU A 6 -12.39 -9.04 9.67
CA GLU A 6 -12.34 -8.18 8.49
C GLU A 6 -11.38 -8.74 7.41
N ASP A 7 -10.26 -9.35 7.80
CA ASP A 7 -9.33 -9.96 6.85
C ASP A 7 -9.94 -11.17 6.14
N GLN A 8 -10.72 -11.98 6.86
CA GLN A 8 -11.50 -13.07 6.26
C GLN A 8 -12.56 -12.51 5.31
N ALA A 9 -13.27 -11.43 5.70
CA ALA A 9 -14.23 -10.74 4.85
C ALA A 9 -13.59 -10.24 3.54
N ARG A 10 -12.36 -9.70 3.62
CA ARG A 10 -11.57 -9.26 2.47
C ARG A 10 -11.14 -10.42 1.58
N ALA A 11 -10.72 -11.54 2.18
CA ALA A 11 -10.29 -12.73 1.45
C ALA A 11 -11.39 -13.35 0.57
N PHE A 12 -12.68 -13.08 0.85
CA PHE A 12 -13.78 -13.49 -0.03
C PHE A 12 -13.94 -12.61 -1.29
N VAL A 13 -13.33 -11.43 -1.33
CA VAL A 13 -13.47 -10.47 -2.44
C VAL A 13 -12.20 -10.47 -3.29
N THR A 14 -12.19 -11.26 -4.36
CA THR A 14 -11.03 -11.41 -5.25
C THR A 14 -10.78 -10.19 -6.14
N ASP A 15 -11.82 -9.43 -6.48
CA ASP A 15 -11.70 -8.22 -7.30
C ASP A 15 -11.39 -6.98 -6.45
N ALA A 16 -10.17 -6.45 -6.56
CA ALA A 16 -9.70 -5.28 -5.80
C ALA A 16 -10.60 -4.05 -5.98
N GLY A 17 -11.12 -3.82 -7.19
CA GLY A 17 -12.04 -2.71 -7.48
C GLY A 17 -13.40 -2.88 -6.80
N THR A 18 -13.90 -4.10 -6.66
CA THR A 18 -15.12 -4.42 -5.90
C THR A 18 -14.89 -4.28 -4.41
N LEU A 19 -13.73 -4.73 -3.90
CA LEU A 19 -13.38 -4.54 -2.51
C LEU A 19 -13.34 -3.06 -2.14
N GLN A 20 -12.66 -2.24 -2.94
CA GLN A 20 -12.57 -0.79 -2.74
C GLN A 20 -13.96 -0.12 -2.73
N ARG A 21 -14.82 -0.45 -3.71
CA ARG A 21 -16.20 0.07 -3.76
C ARG A 21 -17.07 -0.46 -2.63
N GLY A 22 -16.83 -1.69 -2.17
CA GLY A 22 -17.53 -2.29 -1.04
C GLY A 22 -17.14 -1.63 0.29
N GLN A 23 -15.87 -1.30 0.50
CA GLN A 23 -15.39 -0.56 1.66
C GLN A 23 -16.09 0.80 1.81
N GLN A 24 -16.36 1.49 0.71
CA GLN A 24 -17.13 2.75 0.71
C GLN A 24 -18.58 2.55 1.17
N LEU A 25 -19.15 1.37 0.94
CA LEU A 25 -20.51 1.01 1.36
C LEU A 25 -20.56 0.41 2.77
N ALA A 26 -19.44 -0.04 3.35
CA ALA A 26 -19.36 -0.68 4.66
C ALA A 26 -19.49 0.33 5.82
N GLN A 27 -20.57 1.11 5.82
CA GLN A 27 -20.84 2.22 6.73
C GLN A 27 -22.32 2.22 7.13
N PRO A 28 -22.66 2.34 8.43
CA PRO A 28 -24.03 2.16 8.91
C PRO A 28 -25.06 3.04 8.18
N ALA A 29 -24.70 4.30 7.88
CA ALA A 29 -25.57 5.28 7.22
C ALA A 29 -26.03 4.89 5.79
N LYS A 30 -25.40 3.90 5.15
CA LYS A 30 -25.78 3.42 3.80
C LYS A 30 -26.78 2.27 3.85
N TRP A 31 -27.08 1.73 5.03
CA TRP A 31 -27.86 0.52 5.22
C TRP A 31 -29.09 0.75 6.09
N GLY A 32 -30.22 0.19 5.66
CA GLY A 32 -31.43 0.01 6.45
C GLY A 32 -31.73 -1.47 6.68
N ASN A 33 -32.64 -1.76 7.61
CA ASN A 33 -33.18 -3.10 7.87
C ASN A 33 -32.10 -4.20 8.00
N LEU A 34 -31.04 -3.89 8.77
CA LEU A 34 -29.97 -4.83 9.05
C LEU A 34 -30.47 -5.92 10.00
N GLY A 35 -30.16 -7.18 9.68
CA GLY A 35 -30.49 -8.29 10.55
C GLY A 35 -29.63 -9.51 10.27
N ARG A 36 -29.59 -10.42 11.23
CA ARG A 36 -28.88 -11.70 11.09
C ARG A 36 -29.56 -12.85 11.82
N THR A 37 -29.21 -14.06 11.43
CA THR A 37 -29.42 -15.29 12.17
C THR A 37 -28.07 -15.89 12.58
N GLU A 38 -28.05 -17.15 13.02
CA GLU A 38 -26.80 -17.86 13.27
C GLU A 38 -25.97 -18.13 12.01
N SER A 39 -26.62 -18.23 10.84
CA SER A 39 -26.03 -18.67 9.58
C SER A 39 -26.33 -17.74 8.39
N SER A 40 -26.99 -16.60 8.59
CA SER A 40 -27.25 -15.64 7.51
C SER A 40 -27.27 -14.18 8.00
N ALA A 41 -27.01 -13.24 7.10
CA ALA A 41 -27.10 -11.80 7.36
C ALA A 41 -27.70 -11.06 6.17
N TRP A 42 -28.39 -9.94 6.40
CA TRP A 42 -29.00 -9.14 5.34
C TRP A 42 -29.02 -7.64 5.67
N GLY A 43 -29.30 -6.86 4.63
CA GLY A 43 -29.48 -5.42 4.73
C GLY A 43 -30.03 -4.82 3.43
N GLU A 44 -30.58 -3.62 3.55
CA GLU A 44 -31.09 -2.81 2.45
C GLU A 44 -30.15 -1.65 2.18
N CYS A 45 -29.40 -1.70 1.07
CA CYS A 45 -28.45 -0.64 0.72
C CYS A 45 -29.14 0.45 -0.10
N ALA A 46 -29.02 1.71 0.31
CA ALA A 46 -29.49 2.85 -0.49
C ALA A 46 -28.72 2.92 -1.83
N GLY A 47 -29.44 3.04 -2.95
CA GLY A 47 -28.90 3.07 -4.31
C GLY A 47 -29.39 4.28 -5.11
N SER A 48 -28.97 4.40 -6.38
CA SER A 48 -29.34 5.50 -7.27
C SER A 48 -30.78 5.44 -7.81
N GLY A 49 -31.61 4.52 -7.31
CA GLY A 49 -33.00 4.34 -7.70
C GLY A 49 -33.96 4.49 -6.51
N SER A 50 -35.26 4.45 -6.77
CA SER A 50 -36.30 4.66 -5.74
C SER A 50 -36.47 3.51 -4.75
N LYS A 51 -35.86 2.34 -4.98
CA LYS A 51 -35.90 1.17 -4.09
C LYS A 51 -34.48 0.77 -3.66
N PRO A 52 -34.25 0.43 -2.38
CA PRO A 52 -32.94 -0.03 -1.91
C PRO A 52 -32.59 -1.40 -2.50
N TYR A 53 -31.30 -1.69 -2.60
CA TYR A 53 -30.82 -3.00 -3.01
C TYR A 53 -30.88 -3.98 -1.85
N LEU A 54 -31.72 -5.01 -1.98
CA LEU A 54 -31.85 -6.10 -1.03
C LEU A 54 -30.61 -6.98 -1.13
N THR A 55 -29.83 -7.05 -0.06
CA THR A 55 -28.56 -7.79 -0.02
C THR A 55 -28.58 -8.79 1.12
N GLY A 56 -28.17 -10.01 0.85
CA GLY A 56 -28.17 -11.12 1.80
C GLY A 56 -26.95 -12.01 1.63
N ILE A 57 -26.54 -12.63 2.72
CA ILE A 57 -25.35 -13.46 2.85
C ILE A 57 -25.75 -14.75 3.54
N ASP A 58 -25.41 -15.88 2.93
CA ASP A 58 -25.34 -17.18 3.58
C ASP A 58 -23.96 -17.29 4.23
N LEU A 59 -23.90 -17.33 5.56
CA LEU A 59 -22.66 -17.31 6.35
C LEU A 59 -22.07 -18.71 6.54
N SER A 60 -22.81 -19.80 6.38
CA SER A 60 -22.23 -21.15 6.54
C SER A 60 -21.45 -21.59 5.30
N GLU A 61 -21.91 -21.15 4.13
CA GLU A 61 -21.18 -21.22 2.87
C GLU A 61 -21.22 -19.84 2.22
N PRO A 62 -20.23 -18.95 2.49
CA PRO A 62 -20.18 -17.55 2.07
C PRO A 62 -20.66 -17.31 0.64
N ALA A 63 -21.95 -17.07 0.51
CA ALA A 63 -22.62 -16.88 -0.76
C ALA A 63 -23.49 -15.64 -0.67
N PHE A 64 -23.57 -14.94 -1.79
CA PHE A 64 -24.14 -13.60 -1.83
C PHE A 64 -25.36 -13.57 -2.72
N LYS A 65 -26.42 -12.94 -2.21
CA LYS A 65 -27.61 -12.56 -2.98
C LYS A 65 -27.73 -11.05 -2.93
N CYS A 66 -27.88 -10.42 -4.09
CA CYS A 66 -28.18 -9.00 -4.18
C CYS A 66 -29.18 -8.75 -5.31
N SER A 67 -30.09 -7.78 -5.14
CA SER A 67 -31.03 -7.35 -6.19
C SER A 67 -30.41 -6.39 -7.23
N CYS A 68 -29.13 -6.04 -7.11
CA CYS A 68 -28.46 -5.16 -8.06
C CYS A 68 -28.15 -5.85 -9.40
N PRO A 69 -27.99 -5.10 -10.52
CA PRO A 69 -27.76 -5.69 -11.85
C PRO A 69 -26.35 -6.28 -12.06
N SER A 70 -25.48 -6.25 -11.04
CA SER A 70 -24.13 -6.82 -11.12
C SER A 70 -24.17 -8.32 -11.38
N ARG A 71 -23.31 -8.78 -12.30
CA ARG A 71 -23.05 -10.21 -12.53
C ARG A 71 -21.83 -10.73 -11.77
N VAL A 72 -21.13 -9.84 -11.06
CA VAL A 72 -19.98 -10.17 -10.19
C VAL A 72 -20.46 -10.32 -8.76
N PHE A 73 -20.11 -11.44 -8.12
CA PHE A 73 -20.48 -11.79 -6.73
C PHE A 73 -19.24 -12.20 -5.90
N PRO A 74 -19.05 -11.65 -4.68
CA PRO A 74 -19.86 -10.58 -4.09
C PRO A 74 -19.80 -9.31 -4.93
N CYS A 75 -20.95 -8.65 -5.12
CA CYS A 75 -20.97 -7.31 -5.72
C CYS A 75 -20.50 -6.30 -4.67
N LYS A 76 -20.33 -5.01 -5.04
CA LYS A 76 -19.97 -3.96 -4.07
C LYS A 76 -20.90 -3.92 -2.84
N HIS A 77 -22.20 -4.21 -3.01
CA HIS A 77 -23.15 -4.26 -1.89
C HIS A 77 -22.93 -5.50 -1.01
N GLY A 78 -22.72 -6.68 -1.61
CA GLY A 78 -22.40 -7.90 -0.86
C GLY A 78 -21.10 -7.78 -0.06
N ALA A 79 -20.06 -7.24 -0.70
CA ALA A 79 -18.79 -6.91 -0.03
C ALA A 79 -18.98 -5.88 1.08
N GLY A 80 -19.75 -4.81 0.83
CA GLY A 80 -20.05 -3.79 1.82
C GLY A 80 -20.81 -4.31 3.04
N LEU A 81 -21.82 -5.17 2.84
CA LEU A 81 -22.58 -5.79 3.94
C LEU A 81 -21.70 -6.71 4.78
N LEU A 82 -20.86 -7.52 4.13
CA LEU A 82 -19.95 -8.44 4.81
C LEU A 82 -18.91 -7.71 5.64
N LEU A 83 -18.29 -6.67 5.08
CA LEU A 83 -17.34 -5.81 5.79
C LEU A 83 -18.02 -5.07 6.95
N LEU A 84 -19.26 -4.59 6.77
CA LEU A 84 -20.01 -3.95 7.84
C LEU A 84 -20.33 -4.94 8.98
N LEU A 85 -20.72 -6.17 8.65
CA LEU A 85 -20.95 -7.23 9.62
C LEU A 85 -19.68 -7.58 10.40
N ALA A 86 -18.52 -7.65 9.73
CA ALA A 86 -17.23 -7.93 10.37
C ALA A 86 -16.80 -6.78 11.30
N ARG A 87 -16.99 -5.52 10.88
CA ARG A 87 -16.59 -4.32 11.64
C ARG A 87 -17.51 -4.01 12.81
N GLN A 88 -18.82 -4.14 12.61
CA GLN A 88 -19.83 -3.73 13.59
C GLN A 88 -20.94 -4.80 13.74
N PRO A 89 -20.60 -6.02 14.21
CA PRO A 89 -21.59 -7.07 14.44
C PRO A 89 -22.81 -6.63 15.28
N PRO A 90 -22.69 -5.77 16.31
CA PRO A 90 -23.83 -5.32 17.11
C PRO A 90 -24.94 -4.58 16.34
N LEU A 91 -24.64 -4.04 15.14
CA LEU A 91 -25.67 -3.39 14.31
C LEU A 91 -26.70 -4.36 13.72
N PHE A 92 -26.38 -5.66 13.70
CA PHE A 92 -27.22 -6.69 13.12
C PHE A 92 -28.02 -7.35 14.24
N ALA A 93 -29.23 -6.85 14.48
CA ALA A 93 -30.14 -7.46 15.42
C ALA A 93 -30.51 -8.89 14.97
N ALA A 94 -30.62 -9.80 15.94
CA ALA A 94 -31.11 -11.15 15.69
C ALA A 94 -32.60 -11.08 15.32
N ASN A 95 -32.92 -11.42 14.08
CA ASN A 95 -34.24 -11.24 13.49
C ASN A 95 -34.63 -12.47 12.66
N THR A 96 -35.91 -12.59 12.31
CA THR A 96 -36.35 -13.58 11.32
C THR A 96 -35.92 -13.12 9.92
N PRO A 97 -35.34 -14.02 9.09
CA PRO A 97 -35.00 -13.69 7.71
C PRO A 97 -36.20 -13.15 6.93
N PRO A 98 -36.04 -12.14 6.06
CA PRO A 98 -37.09 -11.74 5.13
C PRO A 98 -37.45 -12.90 4.19
N ALA A 99 -38.72 -13.00 3.78
CA ALA A 99 -39.22 -14.10 2.96
C ALA A 99 -38.41 -14.36 1.68
N TRP A 100 -37.92 -13.31 1.01
CA TRP A 100 -37.09 -13.43 -0.19
C TRP A 100 -35.74 -14.11 0.07
N LEU A 101 -35.18 -13.90 1.28
CA LEU A 101 -33.92 -14.49 1.70
C LEU A 101 -34.13 -15.95 2.10
N GLU A 102 -35.21 -16.23 2.84
CA GLU A 102 -35.59 -17.58 3.26
C GLU A 102 -35.86 -18.50 2.06
N GLU A 103 -36.57 -18.00 1.05
CA GLU A 103 -36.79 -18.73 -0.21
C GLU A 103 -35.46 -19.04 -0.92
N TRP A 104 -34.53 -18.08 -0.94
CA TRP A 104 -33.22 -18.25 -1.55
C TRP A 104 -32.34 -19.25 -0.79
N LEU A 105 -32.30 -19.17 0.54
CA LEU A 105 -31.57 -20.10 1.41
C LEU A 105 -32.12 -21.53 1.28
N SER A 106 -33.45 -21.70 1.27
CA SER A 106 -34.11 -23.00 1.11
C SER A 106 -33.74 -23.66 -0.24
N LYS A 107 -33.75 -22.89 -1.33
CA LYS A 107 -33.33 -23.39 -2.65
C LYS A 107 -31.85 -23.80 -2.68
N ARG A 108 -30.98 -23.07 -1.96
CA ARG A 108 -29.55 -23.41 -1.84
C ARG A 108 -29.34 -24.71 -1.08
N GLN A 109 -29.97 -24.85 0.09
CA GLN A 109 -29.86 -26.07 0.91
C GLN A 109 -30.32 -27.32 0.13
N GLN A 110 -31.42 -27.22 -0.63
CA GLN A 110 -31.88 -28.30 -1.51
C GLN A 110 -30.87 -28.64 -2.62
N ALA A 111 -30.24 -27.64 -3.23
CA ALA A 111 -29.23 -27.86 -4.27
C ALA A 111 -27.93 -28.49 -3.71
N GLN A 112 -27.55 -28.14 -2.49
CA GLN A 112 -26.41 -28.73 -1.78
C GLN A 112 -26.69 -30.18 -1.39
N GLY A 113 -27.87 -30.47 -0.81
CA GLY A 113 -28.29 -31.84 -0.49
C GLY A 113 -28.20 -32.76 -1.72
N LYS A 114 -28.72 -32.31 -2.87
CA LYS A 114 -28.61 -33.05 -4.14
C LYS A 114 -27.18 -33.31 -4.60
N LYS A 115 -26.23 -32.38 -4.33
CA LYS A 115 -24.81 -32.59 -4.67
C LYS A 115 -24.18 -33.65 -3.78
N VAL A 116 -24.46 -33.61 -2.47
CA VAL A 116 -24.00 -34.61 -1.51
C VAL A 116 -24.57 -35.98 -1.88
N ASP A 117 -25.88 -36.08 -2.10
CA ASP A 117 -26.55 -37.32 -2.50
C ASP A 117 -25.95 -37.90 -3.78
N LYS A 118 -25.66 -37.06 -4.78
CA LYS A 118 -25.03 -37.50 -6.03
C LYS A 118 -23.65 -38.13 -5.80
N VAL A 119 -22.84 -37.56 -4.90
CA VAL A 119 -21.53 -38.11 -4.55
C VAL A 119 -21.67 -39.39 -3.73
N VAL A 120 -22.57 -39.43 -2.75
CA VAL A 120 -22.85 -40.64 -1.95
C VAL A 120 -23.33 -41.78 -2.84
N MET A 121 -24.23 -41.52 -3.79
CA MET A 121 -24.70 -42.52 -4.76
C MET A 121 -23.58 -42.97 -5.72
N ALA A 122 -22.69 -42.06 -6.13
CA ALA A 122 -21.54 -42.42 -6.96
C ALA A 122 -20.54 -43.31 -6.19
N VAL A 123 -20.29 -43.03 -4.91
CA VAL A 123 -19.44 -43.84 -4.03
C VAL A 123 -20.07 -45.21 -3.77
N ALA A 124 -21.37 -45.28 -3.50
CA ALA A 124 -22.09 -46.55 -3.30
C ALA A 124 -22.02 -47.44 -4.54
N LYS A 125 -22.23 -46.86 -5.74
CA LYS A 125 -22.12 -47.58 -7.02
C LYS A 125 -20.70 -48.07 -7.31
N ALA A 126 -19.67 -47.33 -6.89
CA ALA A 126 -18.27 -47.74 -7.00
C ALA A 126 -17.93 -48.89 -6.02
N ALA A 127 -18.49 -48.89 -4.81
CA ALA A 127 -18.30 -49.95 -3.83
C ALA A 127 -19.01 -51.28 -4.23
N GLU A 128 -20.18 -51.20 -4.87
CA GLU A 128 -20.89 -52.37 -5.42
C GLU A 128 -20.14 -53.02 -6.60
N SER A 129 -19.44 -52.24 -7.41
CA SER A 129 -18.65 -52.77 -8.54
C SER A 129 -17.30 -53.38 -8.11
N ALA A 130 -16.80 -53.05 -6.92
CA ALA A 130 -15.58 -53.64 -6.35
C ALA A 130 -15.81 -54.91 -5.53
N SER A 131 -17.06 -55.25 -5.18
CA SER A 131 -17.42 -56.39 -4.32
C SER A 131 -17.95 -57.63 -5.09
N ALA A 132 -17.95 -57.60 -6.42
CA ALA A 132 -18.28 -58.76 -7.24
C ALA A 132 -17.09 -59.75 -7.33
N THR A 133 -17.14 -60.80 -6.51
CA THR A 133 -16.20 -61.93 -6.55
C THR A 133 -16.43 -62.77 -7.83
N PRO A 134 -15.40 -63.17 -8.61
CA PRO A 134 -15.60 -64.06 -9.75
C PRO A 134 -15.84 -65.50 -9.26
N GLN A 135 -16.99 -66.10 -9.59
CA GLN A 135 -17.18 -67.55 -9.50
C GLN A 135 -16.62 -68.26 -10.75
N PRO A 136 -16.02 -69.45 -10.62
CA PRO A 136 -15.55 -70.25 -11.74
C PRO A 136 -16.62 -71.22 -12.27
N ASP A 137 -16.39 -71.70 -13.50
CA ASP A 137 -17.07 -72.78 -14.25
C ASP A 137 -18.27 -72.35 -15.12
N SER A 138 -18.43 -72.74 -16.40
CA SER A 138 -17.82 -73.82 -17.19
C SER A 138 -17.84 -73.48 -18.70
N ALA A 139 -17.02 -74.19 -19.47
CA ALA A 139 -16.77 -73.99 -20.90
C ALA A 139 -17.90 -74.50 -21.82
N THR A 140 -18.18 -73.76 -22.92
CA THR A 140 -18.34 -74.28 -24.29
C THR A 140 -18.29 -73.16 -25.36
N ASP A 141 -17.40 -73.37 -26.33
CA ASP A 141 -17.30 -72.93 -27.74
C ASP A 141 -17.71 -71.54 -28.28
N SER A 142 -16.66 -70.91 -28.85
CA SER A 142 -16.56 -70.18 -30.13
C SER A 142 -16.77 -68.65 -30.20
N SER A 143 -15.68 -68.03 -30.68
CA SER A 143 -15.57 -66.76 -31.42
C SER A 143 -16.18 -65.47 -30.83
N ALA A 144 -15.38 -64.74 -30.06
CA ALA A 144 -15.33 -63.27 -30.06
C ALA A 144 -14.06 -62.80 -29.34
N SER A 145 -13.44 -61.73 -29.84
CA SER A 145 -12.31 -61.02 -29.24
C SER A 145 -12.50 -60.75 -27.73
N PRO A 146 -11.44 -60.81 -26.90
CA PRO A 146 -11.54 -60.40 -25.50
C PRO A 146 -11.51 -58.87 -25.42
N ALA A 147 -12.70 -58.27 -25.47
CA ALA A 147 -12.95 -56.96 -24.91
C ALA A 147 -13.48 -57.13 -23.48
N ALA A 148 -13.08 -56.22 -22.61
CA ALA A 148 -13.65 -55.93 -21.29
C ALA A 148 -13.20 -56.79 -20.10
N ALA A 149 -12.06 -56.39 -19.53
CA ALA A 149 -11.95 -56.19 -18.08
C ALA A 149 -11.57 -54.71 -17.86
N ALA A 150 -12.55 -53.82 -17.94
CA ALA A 150 -12.37 -52.37 -17.89
C ALA A 150 -12.67 -51.84 -16.48
N GLY A 151 -11.65 -51.33 -15.79
CA GLY A 151 -11.80 -50.55 -14.55
C GLY A 151 -12.16 -49.08 -14.85
N PRO A 152 -12.63 -48.31 -13.85
CA PRO A 152 -13.04 -46.92 -14.02
C PRO A 152 -11.83 -45.99 -14.11
N GLY A 153 -11.16 -45.98 -15.27
CA GLY A 153 -10.08 -45.08 -15.62
C GLY A 153 -10.57 -44.04 -16.61
N GLY A 154 -10.23 -42.77 -16.42
CA GLY A 154 -10.31 -41.76 -17.47
C GLY A 154 -9.30 -42.12 -18.55
N GLU A 155 -9.69 -43.00 -19.47
CA GLU A 155 -8.80 -43.51 -20.51
C GLU A 155 -8.26 -42.33 -21.31
N VAL A 156 -6.94 -42.12 -21.19
CA VAL A 156 -6.20 -41.41 -22.24
C VAL A 156 -6.37 -42.27 -23.47
N SER A 157 -7.23 -41.83 -24.41
CA SER A 157 -7.49 -42.60 -25.61
C SER A 157 -6.18 -42.98 -26.29
N ALA A 158 -6.10 -44.17 -26.90
CA ALA A 158 -4.87 -44.62 -27.56
C ALA A 158 -4.31 -43.55 -28.52
N ALA A 159 -5.18 -42.85 -29.25
CA ALA A 159 -4.81 -41.75 -30.14
C ALA A 159 -4.31 -40.48 -29.42
N ARG A 160 -4.75 -40.20 -28.20
CA ARG A 160 -4.19 -39.14 -27.36
C ARG A 160 -2.82 -39.57 -26.83
N LEU A 161 -2.69 -40.81 -26.37
CA LEU A 161 -1.45 -41.33 -25.82
C LEU A 161 -0.33 -41.33 -26.86
N VAL A 162 -0.62 -41.71 -28.11
CA VAL A 162 0.35 -41.63 -29.22
C VAL A 162 0.88 -40.22 -29.44
N ARG A 163 -0.01 -39.20 -29.44
CA ARG A 163 0.40 -37.78 -29.58
C ARG A 163 1.24 -37.30 -28.40
N MET A 164 0.86 -37.70 -27.19
CA MET A 164 1.63 -37.39 -25.98
C MET A 164 3.01 -38.05 -26.02
N THR A 165 3.11 -39.32 -26.42
CA THR A 165 4.41 -40.00 -26.58
C THR A 165 5.29 -39.26 -27.59
N GLN A 166 4.76 -38.91 -28.78
CA GLN A 166 5.50 -38.12 -29.76
C GLN A 166 6.02 -36.80 -29.17
N GLY A 167 5.16 -36.05 -28.46
CA GLY A 167 5.59 -34.80 -27.84
C GLY A 167 6.64 -34.96 -26.75
N VAL A 168 6.61 -36.07 -26.00
CA VAL A 168 7.64 -36.40 -25.00
C VAL A 168 8.96 -36.77 -25.67
N ASP A 169 8.92 -37.54 -26.76
CA ASP A 169 10.11 -37.95 -27.52
C ASP A 169 10.77 -36.73 -28.20
N ASP A 170 9.97 -35.84 -28.80
CA ASP A 170 10.45 -34.57 -29.36
C ASP A 170 11.09 -33.67 -28.29
N LEU A 171 10.51 -33.65 -27.08
CA LEU A 171 11.07 -32.91 -25.95
C LEU A 171 12.38 -33.53 -25.47
N GLU A 172 12.50 -34.86 -25.41
CA GLU A 172 13.74 -35.54 -25.08
C GLU A 172 14.86 -35.09 -26.03
N VAL A 173 14.63 -35.15 -27.34
CA VAL A 173 15.60 -34.71 -28.35
C VAL A 173 16.02 -33.26 -28.09
N TRP A 174 15.06 -32.37 -27.83
CA TRP A 174 15.34 -30.97 -27.54
C TRP A 174 16.19 -30.80 -26.28
N LEU A 175 15.86 -31.48 -25.18
CA LEU A 175 16.64 -31.44 -23.93
C LEU A 175 18.07 -31.94 -24.11
N LEU A 176 18.25 -33.02 -24.87
CA LEU A 176 19.57 -33.56 -25.17
C LEU A 176 20.39 -32.57 -26.02
N ASP A 177 19.78 -31.92 -27.01
CA ASP A 177 20.45 -30.89 -27.80
C ASP A 177 20.82 -29.64 -26.99
N LEU A 178 20.02 -29.26 -25.97
CA LEU A 178 20.37 -28.17 -25.06
C LEU A 178 21.69 -28.45 -24.34
N VAL A 179 21.80 -29.61 -23.69
CA VAL A 179 23.00 -29.98 -22.93
C VAL A 179 24.17 -30.36 -23.83
N ARG A 180 23.91 -30.78 -25.07
CA ARG A 180 24.93 -31.02 -26.09
C ARG A 180 25.63 -29.74 -26.52
N ASN A 181 24.87 -28.69 -26.77
CA ASN A 181 25.38 -27.41 -27.24
C ASN A 181 25.87 -26.50 -26.10
N GLY A 182 25.43 -26.76 -24.87
CA GLY A 182 25.91 -26.11 -23.65
C GLY A 182 25.00 -24.97 -23.17
N LEU A 183 24.77 -24.92 -21.86
CA LEU A 183 23.87 -23.96 -21.20
C LEU A 183 24.36 -22.51 -21.30
N ALA A 184 25.66 -22.28 -21.52
CA ALA A 184 26.17 -20.93 -21.75
C ALA A 184 25.55 -20.27 -23.01
N THR A 185 25.15 -21.08 -24.00
CA THR A 185 24.48 -20.58 -25.21
C THR A 185 23.02 -20.16 -24.96
N LEU A 186 22.44 -20.58 -23.82
CA LEU A 186 21.06 -20.28 -23.46
C LEU A 186 20.89 -18.89 -22.88
N ASP A 187 21.96 -18.24 -22.40
CA ASP A 187 21.88 -16.91 -21.81
C ASP A 187 21.24 -15.89 -22.77
N GLN A 188 21.55 -16.00 -24.06
CA GLN A 188 21.11 -15.06 -25.11
C GLN A 188 19.83 -15.50 -25.85
N GLN A 189 19.21 -16.63 -25.50
CA GLN A 189 18.04 -17.12 -26.24
C GLN A 189 16.80 -16.26 -25.97
N PRO A 190 16.05 -15.82 -27.00
CA PRO A 190 14.86 -15.01 -26.82
C PRO A 190 13.72 -15.82 -26.17
N GLY A 191 12.74 -15.15 -25.56
CA GLY A 191 11.58 -15.83 -24.96
C GLY A 191 10.83 -16.75 -25.94
N LYS A 192 10.81 -16.38 -27.23
CA LYS A 192 10.23 -17.19 -28.31
C LYS A 192 10.84 -18.60 -28.42
N PHE A 193 12.15 -18.75 -28.15
CA PHE A 193 12.81 -20.07 -28.17
C PHE A 193 12.13 -21.08 -27.24
N TRP A 194 11.74 -20.61 -26.05
CA TRP A 194 11.06 -21.43 -25.04
C TRP A 194 9.58 -21.58 -25.35
N GLU A 195 8.92 -20.51 -25.78
CA GLU A 195 7.49 -20.54 -26.09
C GLU A 195 7.17 -21.41 -27.30
N ASP A 196 8.01 -21.41 -28.34
CA ASP A 196 7.83 -22.29 -29.51
C ASP A 196 7.88 -23.78 -29.09
N GLN A 197 8.74 -24.15 -28.13
CA GLN A 197 8.79 -25.51 -27.60
C GLN A 197 7.59 -25.82 -26.69
N ALA A 198 7.19 -24.87 -25.83
CA ALA A 198 6.02 -25.02 -24.98
C ALA A 198 4.71 -25.16 -25.79
N ALA A 199 4.57 -24.42 -26.89
CA ALA A 199 3.42 -24.50 -27.80
C ALA A 199 3.31 -25.91 -28.43
N ARG A 200 4.43 -26.47 -28.91
CA ARG A 200 4.46 -27.86 -29.43
C ARG A 200 4.01 -28.90 -28.40
N LEU A 201 4.38 -28.70 -27.14
CA LEU A 201 3.93 -29.57 -26.04
C LEU A 201 2.42 -29.43 -25.79
N VAL A 202 1.86 -28.22 -25.87
CA VAL A 202 0.41 -28.00 -25.79
C VAL A 202 -0.31 -28.69 -26.95
N ASP A 203 0.20 -28.56 -28.18
CA ASP A 203 -0.35 -29.23 -29.37
C ASP A 203 -0.34 -30.76 -29.23
N ASN A 204 0.68 -31.30 -28.55
CA ASN A 204 0.81 -32.71 -28.20
C ASN A 204 0.08 -33.10 -26.89
N GLN A 205 -0.75 -32.22 -26.33
CA GLN A 205 -1.57 -32.45 -25.13
C GLN A 205 -0.76 -32.72 -23.84
N LEU A 206 0.40 -32.05 -23.71
CA LEU A 206 1.29 -32.09 -22.56
C LEU A 206 1.42 -30.71 -21.88
N PRO A 207 0.30 -30.08 -21.44
CA PRO A 207 0.35 -28.73 -20.89
C PRO A 207 1.17 -28.63 -19.60
N GLY A 208 1.32 -29.73 -18.84
CA GLY A 208 2.18 -29.76 -17.65
C GLY A 208 3.66 -29.61 -18.00
N LEU A 209 4.13 -30.33 -19.01
CA LEU A 209 5.51 -30.18 -19.52
C LEU A 209 5.71 -28.81 -20.17
N ALA A 210 4.70 -28.28 -20.87
CA ALA A 210 4.76 -26.93 -21.43
C ALA A 210 4.96 -25.87 -20.33
N GLY A 211 4.24 -26.00 -19.20
CA GLY A 211 4.43 -25.15 -18.03
C GLY A 211 5.85 -25.24 -17.47
N MET A 212 6.41 -26.45 -17.36
CA MET A 212 7.80 -26.63 -16.92
C MET A 212 8.82 -25.99 -17.89
N VAL A 213 8.60 -26.07 -19.20
CA VAL A 213 9.48 -25.40 -20.19
C VAL A 213 9.42 -23.87 -20.05
N ARG A 214 8.23 -23.30 -19.83
CA ARG A 214 8.08 -21.86 -19.56
C ARG A 214 8.79 -21.46 -18.25
N GLU A 215 8.72 -22.29 -17.22
CA GLU A 215 9.46 -22.09 -15.97
C GLU A 215 10.98 -22.09 -16.17
N LEU A 216 11.53 -22.98 -17.01
CA LEU A 216 12.98 -22.96 -17.31
C LEU A 216 13.43 -21.61 -17.88
N ALA A 217 12.58 -20.95 -18.67
CA ALA A 217 12.87 -19.64 -19.23
C ALA A 217 12.99 -18.55 -18.15
N THR A 218 12.23 -18.64 -17.06
CA THR A 218 12.19 -17.65 -15.97
C THR A 218 13.32 -17.82 -14.95
N LEU A 219 13.95 -19.01 -14.90
CA LEU A 219 15.11 -19.23 -14.01
C LEU A 219 16.33 -18.40 -14.39
N ARG A 220 16.48 -18.05 -15.67
CA ARG A 220 17.61 -17.24 -16.17
C ARG A 220 17.58 -15.85 -15.54
N HIS A 221 18.72 -15.40 -15.03
CA HIS A 221 18.87 -14.11 -14.34
C HIS A 221 18.06 -13.92 -13.04
N ALA A 222 17.32 -14.93 -12.58
CA ALA A 222 16.58 -14.85 -11.32
C ALA A 222 17.52 -14.83 -10.10
N HIS A 223 18.64 -15.55 -10.18
CA HIS A 223 19.64 -15.65 -9.11
C HIS A 223 21.06 -15.76 -9.68
N ALA A 224 22.08 -15.45 -8.88
CA ALA A 224 23.48 -15.59 -9.28
C ALA A 224 23.87 -17.05 -9.62
N ASP A 225 23.20 -18.02 -9.00
CA ASP A 225 23.38 -19.47 -9.22
C ASP A 225 22.40 -20.04 -10.27
N TRP A 226 21.79 -19.20 -11.11
CA TRP A 226 20.80 -19.64 -12.10
C TRP A 226 21.25 -20.80 -13.00
N PRO A 227 22.52 -20.92 -13.46
CA PRO A 227 22.91 -22.04 -14.32
C PRO A 227 22.83 -23.40 -13.61
N ALA A 228 23.18 -23.43 -12.32
CA ALA A 228 23.08 -24.64 -11.50
C ALA A 228 21.61 -25.02 -11.26
N ARG A 229 20.74 -24.02 -11.02
CA ARG A 229 19.30 -24.23 -10.88
C ARG A 229 18.64 -24.72 -12.17
N LEU A 230 19.04 -24.14 -13.31
CA LEU A 230 18.56 -24.56 -14.61
C LEU A 230 18.95 -26.01 -14.89
N LEU A 231 20.21 -26.38 -14.65
CA LEU A 231 20.69 -27.75 -14.83
C LEU A 231 19.93 -28.76 -13.95
N ALA A 232 19.75 -28.45 -12.66
CA ALA A 232 18.97 -29.28 -11.74
C ALA A 232 17.54 -29.48 -12.26
N ARG A 233 16.89 -28.40 -12.72
CA ARG A 233 15.50 -28.43 -13.18
C ARG A 233 15.34 -29.10 -14.56
N LEU A 234 16.36 -29.03 -15.42
CA LEU A 234 16.45 -29.84 -16.64
C LEU A 234 16.56 -31.34 -16.31
N GLY A 235 17.37 -31.72 -15.33
CA GLY A 235 17.49 -33.10 -14.88
C GLY A 235 16.17 -33.66 -14.30
N GLU A 236 15.49 -32.88 -13.45
CA GLU A 236 14.17 -33.26 -12.92
C GLU A 236 13.08 -33.38 -14.01
N LEU A 237 13.14 -32.52 -15.03
CA LEU A 237 12.26 -32.61 -16.21
C LEU A 237 12.56 -33.86 -17.02
N TYR A 238 13.84 -34.18 -17.22
CA TYR A 238 14.27 -35.38 -17.91
C TYR A 238 13.79 -36.67 -17.20
N TRP A 239 13.85 -36.70 -15.87
CA TRP A 239 13.25 -37.78 -15.09
C TRP A 239 11.75 -37.96 -15.32
N LEU A 240 10.99 -36.87 -15.42
CA LEU A 240 9.56 -36.95 -15.71
C LEU A 240 9.31 -37.47 -17.15
N VAL A 241 10.10 -37.05 -18.12
CA VAL A 241 10.09 -37.57 -19.50
C VAL A 241 10.32 -39.08 -19.50
N ARG A 242 11.37 -39.54 -18.83
CA ARG A 242 11.69 -40.98 -18.71
C ARG A 242 10.61 -41.76 -17.96
N ALA A 243 10.04 -41.19 -16.90
CA ALA A 243 8.95 -41.83 -16.17
C ALA A 243 7.69 -41.96 -17.02
N PHE A 244 7.38 -40.98 -17.88
CA PHE A 244 6.25 -41.08 -18.82
C PHE A 244 6.48 -42.16 -19.89
N GLN A 245 7.70 -42.23 -20.44
CA GLN A 245 8.07 -43.27 -21.42
C GLN A 245 8.01 -44.68 -20.80
N ASN A 246 8.35 -44.82 -19.52
CA ASN A 246 8.35 -46.10 -18.79
C ASN A 246 7.10 -46.33 -17.92
N ARG A 247 6.03 -45.53 -18.13
CA ARG A 247 4.85 -45.51 -17.24
C ARG A 247 4.18 -46.86 -17.00
N GLU A 248 4.27 -47.78 -17.95
CA GLU A 248 3.66 -49.12 -17.87
C GLU A 248 4.37 -50.04 -16.88
N GLN A 249 5.62 -49.70 -16.52
CA GLN A 249 6.42 -50.42 -15.52
C GLN A 249 6.32 -49.78 -14.13
N LEU A 250 5.70 -48.59 -14.02
CA LEU A 250 5.56 -47.89 -12.74
C LEU A 250 4.41 -48.48 -11.91
N PRO A 251 4.50 -48.43 -10.57
CA PRO A 251 3.36 -48.73 -9.71
C PRO A 251 2.15 -47.89 -10.12
N PRO A 252 0.91 -48.42 -10.10
CA PRO A 252 -0.26 -47.73 -10.64
C PRO A 252 -0.46 -46.30 -10.10
N ALA A 253 -0.25 -46.10 -8.80
CA ALA A 253 -0.33 -44.78 -8.17
C ALA A 253 0.71 -43.80 -8.71
N THR A 254 1.94 -44.27 -8.97
CA THR A 254 3.04 -43.47 -9.54
C THR A 254 2.79 -43.17 -11.02
N GLY A 255 2.31 -44.15 -11.79
CA GLY A 255 1.90 -43.93 -13.19
C GLY A 255 0.81 -42.86 -13.29
N GLN A 256 -0.18 -42.90 -12.39
CA GLN A 256 -1.25 -41.89 -12.33
C GLN A 256 -0.72 -40.50 -11.95
N GLU A 257 0.26 -40.44 -11.06
CA GLU A 257 0.93 -39.19 -10.70
C GLU A 257 1.72 -38.61 -11.88
N VAL A 258 2.47 -39.43 -12.62
CA VAL A 258 3.18 -39.01 -13.84
C VAL A 258 2.21 -38.44 -14.88
N LEU A 259 1.06 -39.10 -15.10
CA LEU A 259 0.02 -38.60 -16.00
C LEU A 259 -0.48 -37.22 -15.57
N GLN A 260 -0.72 -37.01 -14.26
CA GLN A 260 -1.13 -35.72 -13.74
C GLN A 260 -0.05 -34.65 -13.92
N GLN A 261 1.22 -34.96 -13.66
CA GLN A 261 2.35 -34.04 -13.82
C GLN A 261 2.54 -33.57 -15.27
N VAL A 262 2.32 -34.45 -16.26
CA VAL A 262 2.40 -34.06 -17.68
C VAL A 262 1.15 -33.32 -18.18
N GLY A 263 0.07 -33.27 -17.39
CA GLY A 263 -1.12 -32.47 -17.68
C GLY A 263 -2.41 -33.25 -17.94
N VAL A 264 -2.46 -34.56 -17.65
CA VAL A 264 -3.70 -35.34 -17.69
C VAL A 264 -4.52 -35.06 -16.44
N THR A 265 -5.66 -34.40 -16.61
CA THR A 265 -6.53 -34.02 -15.49
C THR A 265 -7.63 -35.06 -15.27
N ILE A 266 -7.81 -35.49 -14.01
CA ILE A 266 -8.98 -36.27 -13.58
C ILE A 266 -10.14 -35.32 -13.29
N LYS A 267 -11.31 -35.59 -13.86
CA LYS A 267 -12.51 -34.78 -13.60
C LYS A 267 -13.03 -35.03 -12.19
N LYS A 268 -13.60 -34.00 -11.56
CA LYS A 268 -14.08 -34.08 -10.17
C LYS A 268 -15.17 -35.15 -10.00
N GLU A 269 -15.97 -35.37 -11.02
CA GLU A 269 -17.07 -36.34 -11.04
C GLU A 269 -16.58 -37.80 -11.11
N GLU A 270 -15.34 -38.02 -11.55
CA GLU A 270 -14.72 -39.34 -11.68
C GLU A 270 -13.98 -39.76 -10.40
N LEU A 271 -13.57 -38.79 -9.57
CA LEU A 271 -12.81 -39.04 -8.32
C LEU A 271 -13.45 -40.05 -7.36
N PRO A 272 -14.79 -40.12 -7.19
CA PRO A 272 -15.43 -41.15 -6.36
C PRO A 272 -15.10 -42.59 -6.79
N GLY A 273 -14.73 -42.81 -8.05
CA GLY A 273 -14.29 -44.12 -8.55
C GLY A 273 -12.84 -44.47 -8.20
N TYR A 274 -12.03 -43.51 -7.73
CA TYR A 274 -10.62 -43.71 -7.36
C TYR A 274 -10.38 -43.71 -5.86
N THR A 275 -11.10 -42.87 -5.10
CA THR A 275 -10.87 -42.68 -3.67
C THR A 275 -12.18 -42.50 -2.91
N ALA A 276 -12.22 -43.03 -1.68
CA ALA A 276 -13.31 -42.75 -0.76
C ALA A 276 -13.19 -41.32 -0.19
N PRO A 277 -14.32 -40.62 0.04
CA PRO A 277 -14.30 -39.31 0.67
C PRO A 277 -13.78 -39.40 2.11
N VAL A 278 -12.91 -38.46 2.48
CA VAL A 278 -12.39 -38.34 3.85
C VAL A 278 -13.16 -37.23 4.56
N THR A 279 -13.94 -37.60 5.57
CA THR A 279 -14.67 -36.66 6.43
C THR A 279 -13.82 -36.29 7.64
N ASP A 280 -13.69 -34.98 7.89
CA ASP A 280 -12.95 -34.45 9.04
C ASP A 280 -13.45 -33.03 9.39
N GLU A 281 -12.91 -32.45 10.47
CA GLU A 281 -12.89 -31.01 10.69
C GLU A 281 -11.58 -30.46 10.10
N TRP A 282 -11.71 -29.68 9.04
CA TRP A 282 -10.61 -29.14 8.25
C TRP A 282 -10.30 -27.71 8.65
N TRP A 283 -9.08 -27.47 9.11
CA TRP A 283 -8.59 -26.13 9.41
C TRP A 283 -7.73 -25.61 8.26
N VAL A 284 -8.09 -24.47 7.69
CA VAL A 284 -7.30 -23.75 6.68
C VAL A 284 -6.08 -23.10 7.36
N LEU A 285 -4.90 -23.68 7.13
CA LEU A 285 -3.66 -23.24 7.77
C LEU A 285 -2.96 -22.11 7.03
N GLY A 286 -3.13 -22.00 5.71
CA GLY A 286 -2.48 -20.97 4.91
C GLY A 286 -2.93 -20.97 3.46
N GLN A 287 -2.81 -19.83 2.80
CA GLN A 287 -3.18 -19.65 1.41
C GLN A 287 -2.10 -18.89 0.65
N PHE A 288 -1.91 -19.25 -0.62
CA PHE A 288 -1.04 -18.52 -1.54
C PHE A 288 -1.79 -18.25 -2.84
N THR A 289 -1.80 -16.99 -3.28
CA THR A 289 -2.49 -16.53 -4.48
C THR A 289 -1.50 -15.86 -5.42
N TRP A 290 -1.62 -16.14 -6.72
CA TRP A 290 -0.81 -15.53 -7.77
C TRP A 290 -1.64 -15.35 -9.04
N ASP A 291 -1.20 -14.44 -9.89
CA ASP A 291 -1.81 -14.20 -11.19
C ASP A 291 -1.07 -14.96 -12.30
N GLU A 292 -1.83 -15.50 -13.24
CA GLU A 292 -1.37 -16.26 -14.41
C GLU A 292 -2.19 -15.80 -15.64
N ASP A 293 -1.62 -14.90 -16.45
CA ASP A 293 -2.26 -14.23 -17.58
C ASP A 293 -3.59 -13.53 -17.23
N ARG A 294 -4.73 -14.18 -17.50
CA ARG A 294 -6.10 -13.68 -17.22
C ARG A 294 -6.79 -14.47 -16.09
N LEU A 295 -6.05 -15.34 -15.43
CA LEU A 295 -6.49 -16.19 -14.34
C LEU A 295 -5.80 -15.76 -13.06
N THR A 296 -6.51 -15.81 -11.95
CA THR A 296 -5.92 -15.77 -10.61
C THR A 296 -6.03 -17.17 -10.03
N ALA A 297 -4.91 -17.71 -9.58
CA ALA A 297 -4.83 -19.05 -9.01
C ALA A 297 -4.61 -18.97 -7.50
N ARG A 298 -5.12 -19.96 -6.75
CA ARG A 298 -4.99 -20.05 -5.30
C ARG A 298 -4.72 -21.47 -4.85
N ARG A 299 -3.73 -21.62 -3.98
CA ARG A 299 -3.48 -22.80 -3.16
C ARG A 299 -4.00 -22.54 -1.76
N SER A 300 -4.86 -23.44 -1.27
CA SER A 300 -5.31 -23.43 0.13
C SER A 300 -4.89 -24.73 0.79
N TRP A 301 -4.10 -24.63 1.86
CA TRP A 301 -3.72 -25.78 2.67
C TRP A 301 -4.66 -25.94 3.84
N LEU A 302 -5.19 -27.13 3.99
CA LEU A 302 -6.02 -27.54 5.10
C LEU A 302 -5.35 -28.67 5.86
N ARG A 303 -5.68 -28.81 7.15
CA ARG A 303 -5.29 -29.96 7.95
C ARG A 303 -6.52 -30.52 8.67
N GLY A 304 -6.73 -31.82 8.54
CA GLY A 304 -7.77 -32.54 9.28
C GLY A 304 -7.42 -32.63 10.76
N GLN A 305 -8.36 -32.29 11.64
CA GLN A 305 -8.14 -32.31 13.08
C GLN A 305 -8.02 -33.74 13.62
N ALA A 306 -8.89 -34.65 13.17
CA ALA A 306 -8.87 -36.05 13.63
C ALA A 306 -7.82 -36.87 12.89
N THR A 307 -7.69 -36.68 11.57
CA THR A 307 -6.76 -37.48 10.75
C THR A 307 -5.33 -36.94 10.76
N GLY A 308 -5.12 -35.68 11.14
CA GLY A 308 -3.82 -35.00 11.02
C GLY A 308 -3.36 -34.76 9.58
N ARG A 309 -4.16 -35.16 8.57
CA ARG A 309 -3.80 -35.19 7.16
C ARG A 309 -3.83 -33.81 6.53
N TYR A 310 -2.82 -33.49 5.72
CA TYR A 310 -2.83 -32.28 4.89
C TYR A 310 -3.68 -32.47 3.62
N ALA A 311 -4.37 -31.41 3.22
CA ALA A 311 -5.11 -31.32 1.97
C ALA A 311 -4.79 -30.02 1.24
N LEU A 312 -4.50 -30.10 -0.05
CA LEU A 312 -4.30 -28.96 -0.94
C LEU A 312 -5.50 -28.78 -1.85
N VAL A 313 -6.24 -27.69 -1.65
CA VAL A 313 -7.29 -27.24 -2.57
C VAL A 313 -6.70 -26.22 -3.53
N LEU A 314 -6.57 -26.60 -4.79
CA LEU A 314 -6.06 -25.76 -5.88
C LEU A 314 -7.22 -25.25 -6.74
N GLU A 315 -7.36 -23.94 -6.85
CA GLU A 315 -8.46 -23.28 -7.56
C GLU A 315 -7.96 -22.18 -8.50
N PHE A 316 -8.74 -21.94 -9.55
CA PHE A 316 -8.49 -20.90 -10.55
C PHE A 316 -9.77 -20.08 -10.73
N ALA A 317 -9.62 -18.76 -10.80
CA ALA A 317 -10.71 -17.82 -11.05
C ALA A 317 -10.36 -16.97 -12.29
N PHE A 318 -11.31 -16.79 -13.21
CA PHE A 318 -11.10 -16.03 -14.44
C PHE A 318 -11.66 -14.61 -14.31
N GLY A 319 -10.85 -13.60 -14.64
CA GLY A 319 -11.24 -12.19 -14.52
C GLY A 319 -11.68 -11.83 -13.10
N SER A 320 -12.82 -11.15 -12.95
CA SER A 320 -13.34 -10.70 -11.66
C SER A 320 -14.18 -11.75 -10.90
N GLN A 321 -14.07 -13.03 -11.24
CA GLN A 321 -14.80 -14.10 -10.56
C GLN A 321 -14.17 -14.41 -9.18
N THR A 322 -14.99 -14.89 -8.26
CA THR A 322 -14.50 -15.44 -6.98
C THR A 322 -14.13 -16.90 -7.13
N PHE A 323 -13.28 -17.38 -6.22
CA PHE A 323 -13.00 -18.81 -6.12
C PHE A 323 -14.26 -19.60 -5.76
N ALA A 324 -14.41 -20.79 -6.34
CA ALA A 324 -15.60 -21.60 -6.19
C ALA A 324 -15.84 -22.05 -4.74
N THR A 325 -14.75 -22.27 -3.99
CA THR A 325 -14.79 -22.66 -2.58
C THR A 325 -14.46 -21.45 -1.71
N PRO A 326 -15.37 -21.03 -0.82
CA PRO A 326 -15.14 -19.88 0.06
C PRO A 326 -14.24 -20.26 1.26
N LEU A 327 -13.01 -20.69 0.99
CA LEU A 327 -11.98 -20.95 1.99
C LEU A 327 -11.33 -19.63 2.42
N VAL A 328 -11.27 -19.38 3.73
CA VAL A 328 -10.58 -18.22 4.32
C VAL A 328 -9.43 -18.63 5.24
N PRO A 329 -8.43 -17.76 5.41
CA PRO A 329 -7.35 -18.00 6.37
C PRO A 329 -7.91 -18.26 7.77
N GLN A 330 -7.35 -19.26 8.46
CA GLN A 330 -7.76 -19.68 9.81
C GLN A 330 -9.20 -20.17 9.94
N GLY A 331 -9.93 -20.36 8.85
CA GLY A 331 -11.28 -20.90 8.87
C GLY A 331 -11.29 -22.39 9.19
N ARG A 332 -12.30 -22.84 9.96
CA ARG A 332 -12.58 -24.26 10.21
C ARG A 332 -13.84 -24.68 9.48
N TYR A 333 -13.80 -25.88 8.93
CA TYR A 333 -14.86 -26.43 8.09
C TYR A 333 -15.12 -27.89 8.43
N THR A 334 -16.37 -28.26 8.64
CA THR A 334 -16.75 -29.68 8.74
C THR A 334 -17.21 -30.19 7.38
N GLY A 335 -16.76 -31.39 7.01
CA GLY A 335 -17.24 -32.03 5.78
C GLY A 335 -16.22 -32.96 5.15
N ALA A 336 -16.45 -33.29 3.88
CA ALA A 336 -15.69 -34.32 3.18
C ALA A 336 -14.84 -33.76 2.03
N LEU A 337 -13.63 -34.29 1.91
CA LEU A 337 -12.70 -34.05 0.80
C LEU A 337 -12.46 -35.34 0.00
N LEU A 338 -12.39 -35.22 -1.33
CA LEU A 338 -11.92 -36.28 -2.22
C LEU A 338 -10.49 -35.98 -2.66
N PHE A 339 -9.59 -36.94 -2.46
CA PHE A 339 -8.18 -36.78 -2.80
C PHE A 339 -7.89 -37.31 -4.21
N TYR A 340 -7.02 -36.61 -4.93
CA TYR A 340 -6.53 -37.11 -6.20
C TYR A 340 -5.59 -38.29 -5.94
N PRO A 341 -5.71 -39.41 -6.69
CA PRO A 341 -4.87 -40.58 -6.51
C PRO A 341 -3.41 -40.27 -6.84
N GLY A 342 -2.50 -40.91 -6.11
CA GLY A 342 -1.06 -40.76 -6.25
C GLY A 342 -0.33 -41.49 -5.12
N PRO A 343 1.01 -41.59 -5.16
CA PRO A 343 1.78 -42.24 -4.10
C PRO A 343 1.77 -41.44 -2.78
N LEU A 344 1.55 -40.12 -2.87
CA LEU A 344 1.39 -39.23 -1.72
C LEU A 344 0.23 -38.23 -1.96
N PRO A 345 -1.02 -38.69 -1.83
CA PRO A 345 -2.20 -37.92 -2.25
C PRO A 345 -2.50 -36.76 -1.29
N MET A 346 -2.09 -35.55 -1.67
CA MET A 346 -2.36 -34.29 -0.95
C MET A 346 -3.39 -33.41 -1.64
N ARG A 347 -3.39 -33.36 -2.98
CA ARG A 347 -4.37 -32.56 -3.73
C ARG A 347 -5.77 -33.10 -3.50
N ALA A 348 -6.72 -32.22 -3.20
CA ALA A 348 -8.10 -32.59 -2.92
C ALA A 348 -9.10 -31.61 -3.54
N THR A 349 -10.32 -32.08 -3.74
CA THR A 349 -11.48 -31.22 -4.03
C THR A 349 -12.52 -31.34 -2.91
N PRO A 350 -13.12 -30.22 -2.46
CA PRO A 350 -14.27 -30.25 -1.58
C PRO A 350 -15.45 -30.98 -2.21
N VAL A 351 -16.13 -31.83 -1.41
CA VAL A 351 -17.43 -32.41 -1.75
C VAL A 351 -18.53 -31.50 -1.19
N ALA A 352 -18.51 -31.31 0.13
CA ALA A 352 -19.31 -30.37 0.87
C ALA A 352 -18.50 -29.94 2.09
N LEU A 353 -18.24 -28.65 2.22
CA LEU A 353 -17.58 -28.05 3.38
C LEU A 353 -18.50 -26.98 3.93
N THR A 354 -18.79 -27.07 5.22
CA THR A 354 -19.58 -26.08 5.93
C THR A 354 -18.68 -25.34 6.89
N TYR A 355 -18.61 -24.02 6.78
CA TYR A 355 -17.86 -23.19 7.71
C TYR A 355 -18.48 -23.30 9.11
N THR A 356 -17.65 -23.55 10.11
CA THR A 356 -18.05 -23.62 11.50
C THR A 356 -17.71 -22.33 12.23
N ASN A 357 -16.42 -22.00 12.31
CA ASN A 357 -15.89 -20.84 12.99
C ASN A 357 -14.46 -20.50 12.53
N ALA A 358 -13.96 -19.37 13.02
CA ALA A 358 -12.55 -19.05 12.93
C ALA A 358 -11.80 -19.77 14.06
N ALA A 359 -10.61 -20.30 13.77
CA ALA A 359 -9.71 -20.77 14.81
C ALA A 359 -9.31 -19.61 15.74
N PRO A 360 -9.14 -19.85 17.06
CA PRO A 360 -8.62 -18.83 17.96
C PRO A 360 -7.26 -18.30 17.45
N ALA A 361 -7.06 -16.99 17.47
CA ALA A 361 -5.83 -16.36 16.95
C ALA A 361 -4.54 -16.90 17.60
N GLN A 362 -4.62 -17.38 18.84
CA GLN A 362 -3.49 -17.92 19.62
C GLN A 362 -3.33 -19.44 19.49
N ALA A 363 -4.31 -20.14 18.93
CA ALA A 363 -4.24 -21.59 18.77
C ALA A 363 -3.38 -21.90 17.54
N ALA A 364 -2.11 -22.26 17.77
CA ALA A 364 -1.21 -22.71 16.72
C ALA A 364 -1.44 -24.20 16.37
N PRO A 365 -1.27 -24.61 15.10
CA PRO A 365 -1.34 -26.02 14.73
C PRO A 365 -0.16 -26.80 15.31
N PRO A 366 -0.29 -28.12 15.51
CA PRO A 366 0.84 -28.95 15.94
C PRO A 366 2.05 -28.77 15.03
N ALA A 367 3.17 -28.38 15.62
CA ALA A 367 4.40 -27.99 14.94
C ALA A 367 5.53 -28.99 15.17
N ARG A 368 6.50 -28.97 14.26
CA ARG A 368 7.74 -29.75 14.29
C ARG A 368 8.94 -28.81 14.42
N ARG A 369 10.11 -29.37 14.73
CA ARG A 369 11.38 -28.64 14.58
C ARG A 369 11.82 -28.64 13.10
N PRO A 370 12.67 -27.68 12.66
CA PRO A 370 13.19 -27.68 11.30
C PRO A 370 13.83 -28.99 10.83
N SER A 371 14.62 -29.66 11.68
CA SER A 371 15.23 -30.95 11.36
C SER A 371 14.20 -32.05 11.06
N GLN A 372 13.11 -32.09 11.82
CA GLN A 372 12.01 -33.03 11.60
C GLN A 372 11.27 -32.73 10.29
N LEU A 373 11.05 -31.45 9.96
CA LEU A 373 10.51 -31.06 8.65
C LEU A 373 11.37 -31.58 7.50
N LEU A 374 12.70 -31.50 7.62
CA LEU A 374 13.62 -31.94 6.57
C LEU A 374 13.58 -33.46 6.39
N ASN A 375 13.50 -34.21 7.50
CA ASN A 375 13.31 -35.68 7.45
C ASN A 375 11.96 -36.06 6.85
N ASP A 376 10.86 -35.43 7.29
CA ASP A 376 9.52 -35.67 6.75
C ASP A 376 9.47 -35.39 5.24
N TYR A 377 10.19 -34.36 4.77
CA TYR A 377 10.31 -34.02 3.36
C TYR A 377 11.14 -35.04 2.57
N ALA A 378 12.23 -35.56 3.13
CA ALA A 378 13.04 -36.60 2.51
C ALA A 378 12.22 -37.90 2.30
N ASP A 379 11.46 -38.31 3.31
CA ASP A 379 10.53 -39.46 3.22
C ASP A 379 9.42 -39.22 2.18
N ALA A 380 8.92 -37.99 2.10
CA ALA A 380 7.93 -37.60 1.11
C ALA A 380 8.51 -37.67 -0.32
N LEU A 381 9.74 -37.19 -0.53
CA LEU A 381 10.43 -37.26 -1.82
C LEU A 381 10.72 -38.69 -2.27
N ALA A 382 11.06 -39.58 -1.33
CA ALA A 382 11.26 -41.00 -1.64
C ALA A 382 9.99 -41.66 -2.19
N ARG A 383 8.80 -41.21 -1.77
CA ARG A 383 7.50 -41.68 -2.28
C ARG A 383 7.06 -40.94 -3.53
N GLN A 384 7.35 -39.66 -3.63
CA GLN A 384 6.96 -38.80 -4.74
C GLN A 384 8.14 -37.88 -5.15
N PRO A 385 8.99 -38.31 -6.10
CA PRO A 385 10.17 -37.56 -6.53
C PRO A 385 9.89 -36.20 -7.18
N TRP A 386 8.66 -35.96 -7.65
CA TRP A 386 8.26 -34.70 -8.30
C TRP A 386 7.55 -33.71 -7.35
N LEU A 387 7.63 -33.93 -6.02
CA LEU A 387 7.10 -32.96 -5.06
C LEU A 387 7.75 -31.59 -5.24
N ARG A 388 6.91 -30.60 -5.52
CA ARG A 388 7.33 -29.20 -5.66
C ARG A 388 7.27 -28.45 -4.33
N GLU A 389 6.24 -28.72 -3.54
CA GLU A 389 5.84 -27.89 -2.41
C GLU A 389 5.35 -28.80 -1.28
N TRP A 390 6.04 -28.75 -0.14
CA TRP A 390 5.76 -29.58 1.04
C TRP A 390 5.16 -28.73 2.17
N PRO A 391 3.94 -29.02 2.64
CA PRO A 391 3.32 -28.27 3.72
C PRO A 391 3.97 -28.63 5.06
N ALA A 392 4.35 -27.63 5.84
CA ALA A 392 4.91 -27.89 7.15
C ALA A 392 4.62 -26.76 8.15
N THR A 393 4.51 -27.17 9.42
CA THR A 393 4.42 -26.26 10.56
C THR A 393 5.70 -26.35 11.37
N VAL A 394 6.45 -25.26 11.51
CA VAL A 394 7.67 -25.17 12.32
C VAL A 394 7.47 -24.25 13.52
N ALA A 395 8.04 -24.59 14.67
CA ALA A 395 7.95 -23.77 15.89
C ALA A 395 9.31 -23.27 16.36
N GLN A 396 9.29 -22.30 17.28
CA GLN A 396 10.47 -21.69 17.91
C GLN A 396 11.46 -21.09 16.89
N VAL A 397 10.92 -20.49 15.82
CA VAL A 397 11.73 -19.88 14.76
C VAL A 397 11.63 -18.35 14.81
N VAL A 398 12.76 -17.67 14.52
CA VAL A 398 12.82 -16.20 14.44
C VAL A 398 13.30 -15.79 13.04
N PRO A 399 12.54 -14.96 12.29
CA PRO A 399 13.01 -14.38 11.05
C PRO A 399 14.26 -13.53 11.30
N THR A 400 15.36 -13.86 10.63
CA THR A 400 16.65 -13.20 10.83
C THR A 400 17.25 -12.82 9.48
N ARG A 401 17.68 -11.57 9.35
CA ARG A 401 18.36 -11.08 8.14
C ARG A 401 19.86 -11.33 8.24
N GLN A 402 20.42 -12.01 7.26
CA GLN A 402 21.85 -12.29 7.14
C GLN A 402 22.60 -11.05 6.58
N PRO A 403 23.94 -10.97 6.76
CA PRO A 403 24.73 -9.83 6.28
C PRO A 403 24.72 -9.68 4.75
N ASP A 404 24.53 -10.79 4.03
CA ASP A 404 24.37 -10.82 2.57
C ASP A 404 22.97 -10.38 2.09
N GLY A 405 22.09 -10.01 3.02
CA GLY A 405 20.75 -9.52 2.77
C GLY A 405 19.67 -10.61 2.70
N ARG A 406 20.02 -11.90 2.72
CA ARG A 406 19.04 -12.99 2.70
C ARG A 406 18.33 -13.13 4.03
N TRP A 407 17.09 -13.60 3.98
CA TRP A 407 16.30 -13.93 5.17
C TRP A 407 16.36 -15.42 5.46
N VAL A 408 16.43 -15.76 6.75
CA VAL A 408 16.38 -17.14 7.25
C VAL A 408 15.43 -17.26 8.44
N LEU A 409 14.89 -18.46 8.68
CA LEU A 409 14.27 -18.85 9.94
C LEU A 409 15.34 -19.47 10.83
N HIS A 410 15.72 -18.74 11.87
CA HIS A 410 16.66 -19.21 12.86
C HIS A 410 15.94 -20.08 13.90
N HIS A 411 16.39 -21.32 14.09
CA HIS A 411 16.06 -22.17 15.23
C HIS A 411 17.29 -22.35 16.13
N PRO A 412 17.16 -22.29 17.47
CA PRO A 412 18.31 -22.32 18.38
C PRO A 412 19.19 -23.58 18.25
N GLU A 413 18.60 -24.73 17.91
CA GLU A 413 19.30 -26.02 17.84
C GLU A 413 19.45 -26.58 16.41
N ASP A 414 18.61 -26.15 15.46
CA ASP A 414 18.47 -26.82 14.15
C ASP A 414 19.06 -25.97 13.01
N GLY A 415 19.73 -24.87 13.32
CA GLY A 415 20.31 -23.98 12.32
C GLY A 415 19.28 -23.05 11.67
N ALA A 416 19.55 -22.69 10.42
CA ALA A 416 18.83 -21.64 9.69
C ALA A 416 18.21 -22.15 8.38
N LEU A 417 16.88 -22.14 8.27
CA LEU A 417 16.19 -22.44 7.00
C LEU A 417 16.13 -21.18 6.13
N PRO A 418 16.56 -21.20 4.87
CA PRO A 418 16.37 -20.08 3.96
C PRO A 418 14.90 -19.72 3.80
N LEU A 419 14.58 -18.43 3.82
CA LEU A 419 13.23 -17.92 3.56
C LEU A 419 13.08 -17.47 2.12
N ARG A 420 11.88 -17.68 1.56
CA ARG A 420 11.43 -17.05 0.31
C ARG A 420 10.11 -16.34 0.54
N PHE A 421 10.00 -15.14 -0.01
CA PHE A 421 8.79 -14.34 0.04
C PHE A 421 8.36 -13.95 -1.38
N ALA A 422 7.15 -13.39 -1.53
CA ALA A 422 6.73 -12.78 -2.79
C ALA A 422 7.44 -11.44 -3.03
N ASP A 423 7.73 -10.70 -1.96
CA ASP A 423 8.46 -9.45 -1.96
C ASP A 423 9.30 -9.30 -0.67
N ASP A 424 10.30 -8.43 -0.69
CA ASP A 424 11.20 -8.20 0.45
C ASP A 424 10.51 -7.50 1.64
N THR A 425 9.36 -6.87 1.43
CA THR A 425 8.63 -6.18 2.50
C THR A 425 7.91 -7.16 3.42
N ALA A 426 7.49 -8.32 2.91
CA ALA A 426 6.84 -9.38 3.69
C ALA A 426 7.74 -9.92 4.81
N ALA A 427 9.06 -10.01 4.58
CA ALA A 427 10.00 -10.43 5.60
C ALA A 427 10.06 -9.44 6.78
N TRP A 428 10.06 -8.14 6.46
CA TRP A 428 10.01 -7.09 7.47
C TRP A 428 8.66 -7.05 8.19
N GLN A 429 7.55 -7.34 7.50
CA GLN A 429 6.23 -7.42 8.13
C GLN A 429 6.17 -8.56 9.14
N LEU A 430 6.69 -9.74 8.78
CA LEU A 430 6.79 -10.87 9.70
C LEU A 430 7.67 -10.56 10.92
N LEU A 431 8.77 -9.83 10.73
CA LEU A 431 9.63 -9.37 11.82
C LEU A 431 8.92 -8.32 12.70
N ALA A 432 8.16 -7.40 12.11
CA ALA A 432 7.38 -6.40 12.82
C ALA A 432 6.26 -7.05 13.66
N GLU A 433 5.56 -8.05 13.12
CA GLU A 433 4.52 -8.81 13.81
C GLU A 433 5.08 -9.63 14.97
N SER A 434 6.20 -10.32 14.79
CA SER A 434 6.85 -11.06 15.88
C SER A 434 7.47 -10.16 16.95
N GLY A 435 7.96 -8.97 16.58
CA GLY A 435 8.78 -8.15 17.47
C GLY A 435 10.05 -8.88 17.92
N GLY A 436 10.59 -9.77 17.08
CA GLY A 436 11.76 -10.58 17.40
C GLY A 436 11.49 -11.76 18.35
N GLN A 437 10.24 -11.98 18.76
CA GLN A 437 9.85 -13.15 19.54
C GLN A 437 9.82 -14.42 18.67
N PRO A 438 10.12 -15.62 19.21
CA PRO A 438 9.94 -16.87 18.51
C PRO A 438 8.49 -17.07 18.05
N LEU A 439 8.33 -17.57 16.82
CA LEU A 439 7.03 -17.86 16.22
C LEU A 439 6.83 -19.36 15.94
N THR A 440 5.55 -19.73 15.82
CA THR A 440 5.13 -20.91 15.04
C THR A 440 4.70 -20.44 13.65
N LEU A 441 5.23 -21.06 12.60
CA LEU A 441 4.94 -20.73 11.20
C LEU A 441 4.41 -21.95 10.46
N PHE A 442 3.36 -21.75 9.69
CA PHE A 442 2.93 -22.70 8.66
C PHE A 442 3.35 -22.18 7.29
N GLY A 443 3.85 -23.08 6.44
CA GLY A 443 4.37 -22.69 5.14
C GLY A 443 4.69 -23.86 4.22
N GLU A 444 5.37 -23.53 3.13
CA GLU A 444 5.72 -24.47 2.06
C GLU A 444 7.24 -24.57 1.90
N TRP A 445 7.77 -25.78 2.00
CA TRP A 445 9.16 -26.09 1.71
C TRP A 445 9.29 -26.62 0.28
N ASP A 446 10.15 -25.99 -0.54
CA ASP A 446 10.37 -26.38 -1.95
C ASP A 446 11.65 -27.22 -2.16
N GLY A 447 12.28 -27.66 -1.07
CA GLY A 447 13.57 -28.33 -1.07
C GLY A 447 14.77 -27.38 -0.97
N ARG A 448 14.55 -26.06 -0.96
CA ARG A 448 15.62 -25.05 -0.86
C ARG A 448 15.29 -23.92 0.11
N ALA A 449 14.04 -23.44 0.10
CA ALA A 449 13.59 -22.32 0.91
C ALA A 449 12.14 -22.51 1.40
N PHE A 450 11.90 -22.03 2.61
CA PHE A 450 10.60 -22.05 3.26
C PHE A 450 9.82 -20.78 2.91
N ARG A 451 8.59 -20.95 2.41
CA ARG A 451 7.63 -19.86 2.19
C ARG A 451 6.65 -19.81 3.35
N PRO A 452 6.71 -18.81 4.24
CA PRO A 452 5.71 -18.67 5.29
C PRO A 452 4.37 -18.24 4.68
N LEU A 453 3.29 -18.85 5.16
CA LEU A 453 1.91 -18.53 4.76
C LEU A 453 1.07 -18.02 5.92
N SER A 454 1.32 -18.50 7.14
CA SER A 454 0.66 -18.05 8.37
C SER A 454 1.62 -18.09 9.55
N SER A 455 1.39 -17.21 10.53
CA SER A 455 2.17 -17.08 11.75
C SER A 455 1.28 -17.10 12.99
N TRP A 456 1.84 -17.60 14.09
CA TRP A 456 1.26 -17.55 15.43
C TRP A 456 2.36 -17.24 16.46
N PRO A 457 2.04 -16.56 17.57
CA PRO A 457 2.93 -16.50 18.72
C PRO A 457 3.30 -17.92 19.17
N THR A 458 4.54 -18.14 19.61
CA THR A 458 4.90 -19.42 20.21
C THR A 458 4.18 -19.55 21.56
N ALA A 459 3.31 -20.55 21.70
CA ALA A 459 2.75 -20.89 23.01
C ALA A 459 3.88 -21.35 23.94
N ALA A 460 3.86 -20.91 25.20
CA ALA A 460 4.88 -21.23 26.21
C ALA A 460 5.10 -22.75 26.39
N GLU A 461 4.14 -23.57 25.97
CA GLU A 461 4.26 -25.02 25.81
C GLU A 461 3.51 -25.45 24.54
N ALA A 462 3.98 -25.06 23.36
CA ALA A 462 3.59 -25.81 22.16
C ALA A 462 4.11 -27.24 22.37
N ALA A 463 3.20 -28.18 22.66
CA ALA A 463 3.53 -29.59 22.72
C ALA A 463 4.18 -29.97 21.39
N LEU A 464 5.52 -29.98 21.36
CA LEU A 464 6.29 -30.62 20.31
C LEU A 464 5.75 -32.03 20.28
N SER A 465 4.95 -32.31 19.25
CA SER A 465 4.28 -33.58 19.13
C SER A 465 5.36 -34.65 19.11
N SER A 466 5.44 -35.45 20.17
CA SER A 466 6.21 -36.69 20.21
C SER A 466 5.45 -37.83 19.54
N HIS A 467 4.39 -37.55 18.77
CA HIS A 467 3.68 -38.60 18.04
C HIS A 467 4.49 -39.07 16.84
N GLU A 468 4.81 -40.37 16.93
CA GLU A 468 5.02 -41.29 15.83
C GLU A 468 4.05 -41.02 14.67
N PRO A 469 4.50 -41.20 13.42
CA PRO A 469 3.70 -40.92 12.24
C PRO A 469 2.35 -41.64 12.29
N ALA A 470 1.27 -40.87 12.19
CA ALA A 470 -0.09 -41.41 12.02
C ALA A 470 -0.14 -42.18 10.69
N GLY A 471 0.02 -43.49 10.81
CA GLY A 471 0.20 -44.43 9.72
C GLY A 471 1.38 -45.36 9.98
N THR A 472 1.32 -46.14 11.07
CA THR A 472 2.10 -47.36 11.21
C THR A 472 1.66 -48.34 10.12
N PHE A 473 2.35 -48.28 8.97
CA PHE A 473 2.48 -49.44 8.10
C PHE A 473 3.73 -50.18 8.57
N SER A 474 3.51 -51.41 9.03
CA SER A 474 4.52 -52.35 9.51
C SER A 474 5.82 -52.24 8.70
N SER A 475 6.89 -51.79 9.36
CA SER A 475 8.25 -51.97 8.87
C SER A 475 8.62 -53.45 9.00
N ALA A 476 8.03 -54.29 8.16
CA ALA A 476 8.51 -55.64 7.93
C ALA A 476 9.77 -55.56 7.06
N ASN A 477 10.87 -55.12 7.67
CA ASN A 477 12.24 -55.57 7.42
C ASN A 477 13.19 -54.72 8.27
N GLU A 478 13.28 -55.06 9.56
CA GLU A 478 14.54 -54.94 10.30
C GLU A 478 15.52 -55.97 9.72
N THR A 479 16.06 -55.69 8.53
CA THR A 479 17.34 -56.27 8.12
C THR A 479 18.43 -55.33 8.59
N SER A 480 19.32 -55.91 9.41
CA SER A 480 20.59 -55.40 9.93
C SER A 480 21.12 -54.12 9.28
N ALA A 481 21.56 -53.19 10.11
CA ALA A 481 22.46 -52.09 9.76
C ALA A 481 23.63 -52.61 8.91
N ALA A 482 23.44 -52.60 7.58
CA ALA A 482 24.51 -52.76 6.63
C ALA A 482 25.29 -51.45 6.67
N GLU A 483 26.62 -51.56 6.83
CA GLU A 483 27.56 -50.47 6.65
C GLU A 483 27.15 -49.65 5.42
N SER A 484 26.79 -48.38 5.63
CA SER A 484 26.43 -47.46 4.57
C SER A 484 27.67 -47.24 3.71
N ALA A 485 27.84 -48.04 2.66
CA ALA A 485 28.84 -47.79 1.64
C ALA A 485 28.58 -46.38 1.08
N ASP A 486 29.58 -45.49 1.18
CA ASP A 486 29.57 -44.19 0.53
C ASP A 486 29.26 -44.41 -0.95
N VAL A 487 28.06 -44.02 -1.39
CA VAL A 487 27.66 -44.11 -2.80
C VAL A 487 28.34 -42.95 -3.53
N PRO A 488 29.35 -43.18 -4.39
CA PRO A 488 30.01 -42.09 -5.10
C PRO A 488 29.02 -41.37 -6.03
N LEU A 489 28.67 -40.13 -5.67
CA LEU A 489 27.85 -39.24 -6.50
C LEU A 489 28.73 -38.30 -7.34
N PRO A 490 28.29 -37.93 -8.55
CA PRO A 490 29.00 -36.95 -9.37
C PRO A 490 29.01 -35.57 -8.71
N SER A 491 30.14 -34.85 -8.82
CA SER A 491 30.28 -33.54 -8.17
C SER A 491 29.43 -32.45 -8.87
N ALA A 492 28.78 -31.59 -8.08
CA ALA A 492 27.97 -30.48 -8.61
C ALA A 492 28.76 -29.55 -9.55
N ALA A 493 30.02 -29.26 -9.18
CA ALA A 493 30.90 -28.40 -9.95
C ALA A 493 31.29 -29.02 -11.30
N GLN A 494 31.53 -30.34 -11.35
CA GLN A 494 31.78 -31.05 -12.59
C GLN A 494 30.56 -31.02 -13.50
N LEU A 495 29.39 -31.40 -13.01
CA LEU A 495 28.16 -31.42 -13.81
C LEU A 495 27.85 -30.04 -14.39
N LEU A 496 27.98 -28.99 -13.57
CA LEU A 496 27.77 -27.61 -14.02
C LEU A 496 28.78 -27.20 -15.10
N ARG A 497 30.06 -27.52 -14.94
CA ARG A 497 31.10 -27.21 -15.93
C ARG A 497 30.84 -27.92 -17.26
N VAL A 498 30.51 -29.21 -17.23
CA VAL A 498 30.15 -29.99 -18.43
C VAL A 498 28.92 -29.39 -19.09
N ALA A 499 27.89 -29.05 -18.31
CA ALA A 499 26.67 -28.47 -18.84
C ALA A 499 26.87 -27.08 -19.45
N LEU A 500 27.70 -26.22 -18.86
CA LEU A 500 27.99 -24.89 -19.40
C LEU A 500 28.73 -24.96 -20.73
N LEU A 501 29.74 -25.83 -20.85
CA LEU A 501 30.52 -26.04 -22.08
C LEU A 501 29.74 -26.83 -23.14
N GLY A 502 28.85 -27.71 -22.72
CA GLY A 502 28.16 -28.68 -23.55
C GLY A 502 28.91 -30.02 -23.62
N THR A 503 28.18 -31.13 -23.64
CA THR A 503 28.77 -32.48 -23.66
C THR A 503 29.64 -32.73 -24.90
N ARG A 504 29.35 -32.06 -26.03
CA ARG A 504 30.14 -32.14 -27.26
C ARG A 504 31.56 -31.56 -27.09
N GLN A 505 31.70 -30.50 -26.30
CA GLN A 505 32.95 -29.74 -26.14
C GLN A 505 33.76 -30.20 -24.91
N SER A 506 33.08 -30.64 -23.85
CA SER A 506 33.72 -30.95 -22.57
C SER A 506 34.67 -32.16 -22.63
N GLY A 507 34.21 -33.28 -23.21
CA GLY A 507 34.98 -34.54 -23.26
C GLY A 507 35.18 -35.23 -21.90
N GLU A 508 34.72 -34.63 -20.79
CA GLU A 508 34.81 -35.24 -19.45
C GLU A 508 33.84 -36.42 -19.30
N ASN A 509 34.32 -37.52 -18.69
CA ASN A 509 33.46 -38.64 -18.30
C ASN A 509 32.74 -38.31 -16.99
N ILE A 510 31.40 -38.41 -17.03
CA ILE A 510 30.54 -38.27 -15.86
C ILE A 510 30.49 -39.64 -15.17
N THR A 511 30.79 -39.68 -13.88
CA THR A 511 30.74 -40.90 -13.07
C THR A 511 29.34 -41.50 -13.11
N ASP A 512 29.27 -42.82 -13.32
CA ASP A 512 28.01 -43.55 -13.24
C ASP A 512 27.44 -43.49 -11.83
N ILE A 513 26.12 -43.40 -11.73
CA ILE A 513 25.43 -43.37 -10.44
C ILE A 513 25.19 -44.83 -10.02
N PRO A 514 25.78 -45.29 -8.90
CA PRO A 514 25.60 -46.67 -8.46
C PRO A 514 24.12 -46.98 -8.20
N SER A 515 23.71 -48.21 -8.53
CA SER A 515 22.35 -48.74 -8.29
C SER A 515 21.23 -48.23 -9.21
N ILE A 516 21.52 -47.35 -10.18
CA ILE A 516 20.57 -46.91 -11.21
C ILE A 516 20.98 -47.49 -12.57
N SER A 517 20.51 -48.70 -12.89
CA SER A 517 20.67 -49.29 -14.24
C SER A 517 19.63 -48.69 -15.18
N ILE A 518 19.97 -47.58 -15.82
CA ILE A 518 19.26 -47.07 -16.99
C ILE A 518 20.25 -47.10 -18.15
N PRO A 519 19.90 -47.67 -19.31
CA PRO A 519 20.73 -47.54 -20.50
C PRO A 519 20.86 -46.06 -20.81
N SER A 520 22.04 -45.49 -20.57
CA SER A 520 22.38 -44.18 -21.10
C SER A 520 23.03 -44.42 -22.46
N ASP A 521 22.34 -44.06 -23.53
CA ASP A 521 22.79 -44.24 -24.91
C ASP A 521 23.86 -43.20 -25.30
N GLY A 522 24.11 -42.20 -24.44
CA GLY A 522 25.08 -41.13 -24.70
C GLY A 522 25.44 -40.25 -23.50
N PRO A 523 26.41 -39.33 -23.66
CA PRO A 523 26.85 -38.43 -22.59
C PRO A 523 25.78 -37.40 -22.18
N GLU A 524 24.89 -36.98 -23.08
CA GLU A 524 23.80 -36.04 -22.78
C GLU A 524 22.80 -36.62 -21.76
N GLN A 525 22.39 -37.87 -21.97
CA GLN A 525 21.48 -38.58 -21.05
C GLN A 525 22.15 -38.78 -19.69
N ARG A 526 23.43 -39.18 -19.66
CA ARG A 526 24.20 -39.32 -18.40
C ARG A 526 24.24 -38.01 -17.62
N LEU A 527 24.46 -36.88 -18.29
CA LEU A 527 24.46 -35.57 -17.65
C LEU A 527 23.11 -35.21 -17.04
N LEU A 528 22.01 -35.38 -17.78
CA LEU A 528 20.67 -35.06 -17.27
C LEU A 528 20.23 -35.99 -16.14
N LEU A 529 20.54 -37.28 -16.22
CA LEU A 529 20.29 -38.24 -15.14
C LEU A 529 21.11 -37.90 -13.90
N ALA A 530 22.41 -37.63 -14.05
CA ALA A 530 23.28 -37.20 -12.96
C ALA A 530 22.80 -35.90 -12.29
N ALA A 531 22.40 -34.91 -13.10
CA ALA A 531 21.86 -33.66 -12.61
C ALA A 531 20.55 -33.85 -11.85
N GLY A 532 19.62 -34.67 -12.37
CA GLY A 532 18.34 -34.97 -11.72
C GLY A 532 18.52 -35.72 -10.41
N THR A 533 19.37 -36.75 -10.39
CA THR A 533 19.71 -37.50 -9.16
C THR A 533 20.34 -36.58 -8.12
N LEU A 534 21.34 -35.80 -8.51
CA LEU A 534 22.00 -34.89 -7.58
C LEU A 534 21.03 -33.84 -7.05
N ALA A 535 20.12 -33.32 -7.88
CA ALA A 535 19.08 -32.39 -7.44
C ALA A 535 18.15 -33.02 -6.40
N LEU A 536 17.70 -34.26 -6.62
CA LEU A 536 16.87 -34.99 -5.65
C LEU A 536 17.63 -35.26 -4.35
N VAL A 537 18.87 -35.72 -4.43
CA VAL A 537 19.72 -35.99 -3.25
C VAL A 537 19.99 -34.70 -2.48
N GLN A 538 20.25 -33.58 -3.15
CA GLN A 538 20.43 -32.29 -2.50
C GLN A 538 19.17 -31.80 -1.79
N LYS A 539 17.98 -32.08 -2.35
CA LYS A 539 16.69 -31.75 -1.72
C LYS A 539 16.40 -32.63 -0.51
N ALA A 540 16.57 -33.95 -0.64
CA ALA A 540 16.30 -34.91 0.43
C ALA A 540 17.35 -34.86 1.54
N GLY A 541 18.61 -34.65 1.20
CA GLY A 541 19.74 -34.51 2.13
C GLY A 541 20.04 -33.07 2.51
N PHE A 542 19.09 -32.14 2.34
CA PHE A 542 19.31 -30.76 2.75
C PHE A 542 19.52 -30.71 4.27
N LEU A 543 20.65 -30.15 4.69
CA LEU A 543 20.94 -29.87 6.09
C LEU A 543 20.93 -28.36 6.28
N ALA A 544 20.15 -27.91 7.27
CA ALA A 544 20.11 -26.50 7.62
C ALA A 544 21.50 -26.04 8.08
N PRO A 545 22.11 -25.04 7.41
CA PRO A 545 23.41 -24.54 7.84
C PRO A 545 23.31 -23.92 9.24
N PRO A 546 24.40 -23.93 10.02
CA PRO A 546 24.46 -23.18 11.27
C PRO A 546 24.23 -21.70 10.95
N ALA A 547 23.44 -21.02 11.78
CA ALA A 547 23.17 -19.61 11.59
C ALA A 547 24.45 -18.79 11.79
N THR A 548 24.75 -17.91 10.83
CA THR A 548 25.95 -17.03 10.95
C THR A 548 25.68 -15.78 11.79
N THR A 549 24.41 -15.42 11.95
CA THR A 549 23.96 -14.28 12.77
C THR A 549 22.92 -14.74 13.77
N LEU A 550 23.04 -14.20 14.99
CA LEU A 550 22.03 -14.38 16.02
C LEU A 550 20.74 -13.63 15.65
N PRO A 551 19.58 -14.11 16.08
CA PRO A 551 18.33 -13.38 15.94
C PRO A 551 18.39 -12.06 16.72
N PRO A 552 17.65 -11.02 16.29
CA PRO A 552 17.57 -9.77 17.05
C PRO A 552 16.95 -10.01 18.42
N ALA A 553 17.43 -9.27 19.44
CA ALA A 553 16.79 -9.29 20.75
C ALA A 553 15.32 -8.84 20.61
N PRO A 554 14.36 -9.43 21.35
CA PRO A 554 12.97 -9.04 21.24
C PRO A 554 12.71 -7.57 21.57
N ALA A 555 11.72 -6.99 20.90
CA ALA A 555 11.28 -5.63 21.13
C ALA A 555 10.78 -5.45 22.59
N PRO A 556 11.05 -4.29 23.23
CA PRO A 556 10.48 -3.98 24.53
C PRO A 556 8.94 -3.99 24.51
N PRO A 557 8.29 -4.24 25.66
CA PRO A 557 6.83 -4.17 25.75
C PRO A 557 6.32 -2.74 25.52
N GLU A 558 5.18 -2.63 24.84
CA GLU A 558 4.56 -1.32 24.56
C GLU A 558 4.04 -0.65 25.83
N THR A 559 4.13 0.68 25.89
CA THR A 559 3.60 1.50 26.99
C THR A 559 2.23 2.12 26.69
N ALA A 560 1.69 1.88 25.49
CA ALA A 560 0.46 2.48 24.98
C ALA A 560 -0.28 1.49 24.07
N GLU A 561 -1.57 1.75 23.82
CA GLU A 561 -2.40 0.86 23.02
C GLU A 561 -2.31 1.19 21.51
N PRO A 562 -2.22 0.16 20.64
CA PRO A 562 -2.32 0.38 19.20
C PRO A 562 -3.73 0.84 18.80
N LEU A 563 -3.84 1.38 17.59
CA LEU A 563 -5.13 1.67 16.97
C LEU A 563 -5.98 0.39 16.85
N GLY A 564 -7.29 0.55 17.07
CA GLY A 564 -8.27 -0.50 16.82
C GLY A 564 -8.52 -0.73 15.31
N PRO A 565 -9.43 -1.63 14.94
CA PRO A 565 -9.69 -1.99 13.54
C PRO A 565 -10.07 -0.80 12.64
N LEU A 566 -10.96 0.09 13.07
CA LEU A 566 -11.30 1.31 12.32
C LEU A 566 -10.07 2.22 12.19
N GLY A 567 -9.29 2.36 13.25
CA GLY A 567 -8.06 3.15 13.23
C GLY A 567 -6.99 2.60 12.29
N ALA A 568 -6.77 1.30 12.28
CA ALA A 568 -5.86 0.62 11.35
C ALA A 568 -6.29 0.87 9.89
N GLU A 569 -7.60 0.77 9.62
CA GLU A 569 -8.16 1.03 8.29
C GLU A 569 -7.95 2.48 7.84
N CYS A 570 -8.27 3.43 8.72
CA CYS A 570 -8.10 4.85 8.43
C CYS A 570 -6.63 5.19 8.22
N PHE A 571 -5.74 4.66 9.06
CA PHE A 571 -4.30 4.86 8.94
C PHE A 571 -3.77 4.29 7.62
N ARG A 572 -4.14 3.06 7.26
CA ARG A 572 -3.78 2.46 5.97
C ARG A 572 -4.29 3.30 4.80
N THR A 573 -5.51 3.82 4.88
CA THR A 573 -6.10 4.70 3.86
C THR A 573 -5.33 6.01 3.73
N LEU A 574 -4.87 6.59 4.84
CA LEU A 574 -4.01 7.78 4.82
C LEU A 574 -2.66 7.51 4.14
N LEU A 575 -2.07 6.33 4.32
CA LEU A 575 -0.80 5.97 3.68
C LEU A 575 -0.94 5.72 2.17
N THR A 576 -2.03 5.11 1.72
CA THR A 576 -2.17 4.69 0.32
C THR A 576 -2.89 5.70 -0.58
N SER A 577 -3.68 6.60 -0.01
CA SER A 577 -4.51 7.55 -0.78
C SER A 577 -4.05 9.00 -0.62
N ASN A 578 -3.72 9.64 -1.75
CA ASN A 578 -3.40 11.08 -1.77
C ASN A 578 -4.63 11.97 -1.55
N ARG A 579 -5.85 11.43 -1.70
CA ARG A 579 -7.11 12.17 -1.51
C ARG A 579 -7.24 12.75 -0.11
N TYR A 580 -6.69 12.07 0.89
CA TYR A 580 -6.82 12.41 2.31
C TYR A 580 -5.52 12.95 2.92
N SER A 581 -4.55 13.32 2.08
CA SER A 581 -3.25 13.86 2.50
C SER A 581 -3.39 15.06 3.45
N ALA A 582 -4.36 15.94 3.21
CA ALA A 582 -4.61 17.11 4.04
C ALA A 582 -4.99 16.80 5.50
N PHE A 583 -5.39 15.56 5.82
CA PHE A 583 -5.73 15.14 7.19
C PHE A 583 -4.56 14.48 7.94
N ARG A 584 -3.44 14.18 7.26
CA ARG A 584 -2.33 13.39 7.80
C ARG A 584 -1.69 14.03 9.03
N THR A 585 -1.19 15.26 8.89
CA THR A 585 -0.46 15.98 9.95
C THR A 585 -1.29 16.18 11.22
N ASP A 586 -2.55 16.59 11.08
CA ASP A 586 -3.48 16.74 12.22
C ASP A 586 -3.74 15.39 12.89
N TYR A 587 -3.96 14.33 12.10
CA TYR A 587 -4.21 13.01 12.65
C TYR A 587 -2.98 12.44 13.37
N TRP A 588 -1.76 12.59 12.85
CA TRP A 588 -0.53 12.18 13.55
C TRP A 588 -0.36 12.90 14.89
N THR A 589 -0.69 14.20 14.91
CA THR A 589 -0.67 15.00 16.13
C THR A 589 -1.69 14.48 17.16
N LYS A 590 -2.89 14.12 16.71
CA LYS A 590 -3.94 13.57 17.56
C LYS A 590 -3.62 12.16 18.07
N LEU A 591 -3.00 11.30 17.27
CA LEU A 591 -2.51 9.99 17.73
C LEU A 591 -1.60 10.13 18.95
N ARG A 592 -0.65 11.07 18.88
CA ARG A 592 0.23 11.39 20.01
C ARG A 592 -0.54 11.90 21.22
N GLN A 593 -1.47 12.85 21.04
CA GLN A 593 -2.26 13.42 22.14
C GLN A 593 -3.10 12.35 22.85
N HIS A 594 -3.68 11.43 22.10
CA HIS A 594 -4.47 10.30 22.61
C HIS A 594 -3.63 9.08 23.01
N ARG A 595 -2.28 9.15 22.89
CA ARG A 595 -1.34 8.05 23.16
C ARG A 595 -1.74 6.75 22.44
N ARG A 596 -2.02 6.85 21.14
CA ARG A 596 -2.35 5.71 20.27
C ARG A 596 -1.16 5.37 19.38
N LEU A 597 -0.86 4.08 19.27
CA LEU A 597 0.25 3.57 18.46
C LEU A 597 -0.19 3.06 17.09
N VAL A 598 0.71 3.11 16.12
CA VAL A 598 0.56 2.41 14.85
C VAL A 598 0.57 0.90 15.11
N PRO A 599 -0.42 0.13 14.62
CA PRO A 599 -0.44 -1.32 14.78
C PRO A 599 0.79 -1.99 14.14
N PRO A 600 1.30 -3.11 14.71
CA PRO A 600 2.47 -3.82 14.18
C PRO A 600 2.41 -4.11 12.67
N ALA A 601 1.26 -4.58 12.18
CA ALA A 601 1.03 -4.88 10.76
C ALA A 601 1.17 -3.67 9.81
N LEU A 602 1.10 -2.44 10.35
CA LEU A 602 1.22 -1.20 9.58
C LEU A 602 2.56 -0.49 9.79
N LEU A 603 3.45 -0.97 10.67
CA LEU A 603 4.73 -0.32 10.96
C LEU A 603 5.64 -0.25 9.74
N VAL A 604 5.75 -1.32 8.96
CA VAL A 604 6.58 -1.33 7.73
C VAL A 604 6.04 -0.32 6.71
N ALA A 605 4.72 -0.28 6.50
CA ALA A 605 4.08 0.68 5.61
C ALA A 605 4.28 2.13 6.10
N ALA A 606 4.22 2.34 7.41
CA ALA A 606 4.45 3.63 8.05
C ALA A 606 5.92 4.09 7.84
N LEU A 607 6.90 3.24 8.14
CA LEU A 607 8.32 3.55 8.00
C LEU A 607 8.73 3.79 6.54
N ASN A 608 8.08 3.14 5.58
CA ASN A 608 8.31 3.40 4.16
C ASN A 608 7.65 4.71 3.66
N HIS A 609 6.73 5.32 4.41
CA HIS A 609 6.02 6.53 3.99
C HIS A 609 6.85 7.80 4.25
N ALA A 610 7.36 8.43 3.18
CA ALA A 610 8.29 9.56 3.25
C ALA A 610 7.77 10.75 4.07
N GLU A 611 6.52 11.15 3.86
CA GLU A 611 5.93 12.29 4.58
C GLU A 611 5.83 12.01 6.09
N LEU A 612 5.51 10.75 6.45
CA LEU A 612 5.45 10.37 7.85
C LEU A 612 6.85 10.53 8.46
N ARG A 613 7.88 9.93 7.84
CA ARG A 613 9.27 10.06 8.30
C ARG A 613 9.72 11.51 8.51
N SER A 614 9.31 12.42 7.61
CA SER A 614 9.65 13.84 7.72
C SER A 614 8.88 14.61 8.81
N GLN A 615 7.73 14.09 9.24
CA GLN A 615 6.82 14.76 10.18
C GLN A 615 6.64 13.96 11.48
N LEU A 616 7.43 12.91 11.70
CA LEU A 616 7.36 12.11 12.92
C LEU A 616 7.66 13.02 14.12
N PRO A 617 6.83 12.97 15.17
CA PRO A 617 7.07 13.75 16.37
C PRO A 617 8.40 13.36 17.01
N ASP A 618 9.06 14.29 17.67
CA ASP A 618 10.19 13.98 18.56
C ASP A 618 9.64 13.64 19.96
N PRO A 619 9.91 12.44 20.53
CA PRO A 619 10.59 11.29 19.92
C PRO A 619 9.67 10.45 18.99
N PRO A 620 10.22 9.77 17.96
CA PRO A 620 9.45 8.97 16.99
C PRO A 620 8.58 7.87 17.61
N SER A 621 8.97 7.40 18.80
CA SER A 621 8.25 6.41 19.60
C SER A 621 6.84 6.87 20.00
N ALA A 622 6.55 8.17 19.97
CA ALA A 622 5.27 8.71 20.41
C ALA A 622 4.06 8.16 19.62
N ILE A 623 4.26 7.73 18.36
CA ILE A 623 3.23 7.03 17.57
C ILE A 623 3.70 5.69 17.00
N LEU A 624 5.01 5.47 16.83
CA LEU A 624 5.54 4.19 16.34
C LEU A 624 5.70 3.13 17.45
N GLY A 625 5.68 3.54 18.72
CA GLY A 625 5.90 2.65 19.85
C GLY A 625 7.33 2.14 19.98
N GLU A 626 7.55 1.29 20.97
CA GLU A 626 8.84 0.62 21.19
C GLU A 626 9.15 -0.34 20.04
N ARG A 627 8.13 -1.01 19.50
CA ARG A 627 8.29 -1.95 18.38
C ARG A 627 8.71 -1.25 17.09
N GLY A 628 8.13 -0.10 16.77
CA GLY A 628 8.51 0.66 15.58
C GLY A 628 9.91 1.25 15.70
N HIS A 629 10.29 1.72 16.89
CA HIS A 629 11.65 2.17 17.18
C HIS A 629 12.66 1.02 17.06
N TRP A 630 12.40 -0.12 17.70
CA TRP A 630 13.20 -1.33 17.58
C TRP A 630 13.34 -1.80 16.12
N LEU A 631 12.26 -1.80 15.36
CA LEU A 631 12.26 -2.24 13.96
C LEU A 631 13.12 -1.34 13.08
N ALA A 632 13.07 -0.02 13.29
CA ALA A 632 13.90 0.93 12.56
C ALA A 632 15.41 0.78 12.86
N GLN A 633 15.80 0.17 13.99
CA GLN A 633 17.21 -0.13 14.29
C GLN A 633 17.74 -1.27 13.42
N GLN A 634 16.86 -2.18 12.99
CA GLN A 634 17.22 -3.37 12.22
C GLN A 634 17.40 -3.08 10.72
N ASN A 635 16.83 -1.98 10.20
CA ASN A 635 16.90 -1.62 8.78
C ASN A 635 17.65 -0.29 8.58
N PRO A 636 18.80 -0.27 7.90
CA PRO A 636 19.56 0.95 7.60
C PRO A 636 18.75 2.07 6.94
N GLU A 637 17.77 1.74 6.09
CA GLU A 637 16.95 2.75 5.39
C GLU A 637 15.98 3.50 6.31
N TRP A 638 15.66 2.91 7.46
CA TRP A 638 14.78 3.50 8.47
C TRP A 638 15.54 4.17 9.62
N GLN A 639 16.86 3.98 9.72
CA GLN A 639 17.68 4.65 10.74
C GLN A 639 17.56 6.19 10.75
N PRO A 640 17.33 6.91 9.64
CA PRO A 640 17.05 8.34 9.68
C PRO A 640 15.81 8.71 10.52
N VAL A 641 14.87 7.78 10.72
CA VAL A 641 13.73 7.97 11.65
C VAL A 641 14.20 7.98 13.09
N LEU A 642 15.26 7.25 13.42
CA LEU A 642 15.84 7.18 14.76
C LEU A 642 16.76 8.36 15.07
N ALA A 643 17.31 8.98 14.02
CA ALA A 643 18.05 10.22 14.18
C ALA A 643 17.10 11.25 14.78
N LYS A 644 17.50 11.85 15.91
CA LYS A 644 16.79 12.99 16.48
C LYS A 644 16.55 13.97 15.34
N ALA A 645 15.34 14.52 15.24
CA ALA A 645 15.12 15.74 14.47
C ALA A 645 15.76 16.97 15.19
N GLN A 646 16.94 16.79 15.76
CA GLN A 646 17.83 17.87 16.13
C GLN A 646 18.80 18.01 14.96
N PRO A 647 18.86 19.18 14.31
CA PRO A 647 19.98 19.47 13.42
C PRO A 647 21.26 19.17 14.20
N SER A 648 22.18 18.47 13.54
CA SER A 648 23.46 18.11 14.16
C SER A 648 24.11 19.36 14.71
N GLN A 649 24.42 19.39 16.01
CA GLN A 649 25.23 20.47 16.61
C GLN A 649 26.73 20.24 16.38
N ASP A 650 27.10 19.16 15.68
CA ASP A 650 28.48 18.87 15.35
C ASP A 650 29.02 19.96 14.41
N PRO A 651 30.05 20.73 14.83
CA PRO A 651 30.71 21.70 13.98
C PRO A 651 31.17 21.12 12.63
N ALA A 652 31.45 19.82 12.53
CA ALA A 652 31.80 19.16 11.27
C ALA A 652 30.69 19.25 10.21
N THR A 653 29.42 19.37 10.64
CA THR A 653 28.27 19.51 9.72
C THR A 653 28.35 20.80 8.90
N TRP A 654 28.94 21.87 9.47
CA TRP A 654 29.19 23.11 8.75
C TRP A 654 30.24 22.94 7.64
N GLU A 655 31.28 22.15 7.91
CA GLU A 655 32.43 21.96 7.02
C GLU A 655 32.15 20.99 5.87
N THR A 656 31.44 19.89 6.14
CA THR A 656 31.24 18.80 5.17
C THR A 656 29.80 18.59 4.72
N GLY A 657 28.83 19.32 5.31
CA GLY A 657 27.41 19.16 5.03
C GLY A 657 26.98 19.73 3.68
N THR A 658 25.86 19.22 3.17
CA THR A 658 25.12 19.78 2.04
C THR A 658 24.59 21.18 2.38
N LEU A 659 24.19 21.96 1.37
CA LEU A 659 23.62 23.29 1.60
C LEU A 659 22.36 23.26 2.50
N ALA A 660 21.53 22.22 2.39
CA ALA A 660 20.35 22.08 3.23
C ALA A 660 20.72 21.87 4.71
N GLU A 661 21.71 21.01 4.98
CA GLU A 661 22.22 20.75 6.33
C GLU A 661 22.91 21.99 6.91
N ARG A 662 23.72 22.70 6.11
CA ARG A 662 24.38 23.95 6.52
C ARG A 662 23.40 25.07 6.86
N ARG A 663 22.29 25.19 6.12
CA ARG A 663 21.21 26.15 6.42
C ARG A 663 20.52 25.82 7.75
N ALA A 664 20.17 24.54 7.96
CA ALA A 664 19.55 24.10 9.21
C ALA A 664 20.49 24.29 10.43
N PHE A 665 21.76 23.95 10.27
CA PHE A 665 22.80 24.19 11.28
C PHE A 665 22.90 25.68 11.63
N LEU A 666 23.01 26.55 10.61
CA LEU A 666 23.15 27.99 10.80
C LEU A 666 21.91 28.62 11.46
N GLN A 667 20.70 28.19 11.06
CA GLN A 667 19.46 28.68 11.64
C GLN A 667 19.38 28.35 13.14
N GLN A 668 19.75 27.12 13.53
CA GLN A 668 19.79 26.72 14.94
C GLN A 668 20.89 27.45 15.70
N LEU A 669 22.09 27.55 15.11
CA LEU A 669 23.20 28.26 15.74
C LEU A 669 22.85 29.73 15.95
N HIS A 670 22.22 30.39 15.00
CA HIS A 670 21.78 31.77 15.15
C HIS A 670 20.74 31.95 16.27
N GLN A 671 19.96 30.91 16.60
CA GLN A 671 19.05 30.93 17.75
C GLN A 671 19.79 30.76 19.09
N SER A 672 20.77 29.85 19.16
CA SER A 672 21.46 29.53 20.41
C SER A 672 22.66 30.42 20.72
N ASP A 673 23.43 30.78 19.69
CA ASP A 673 24.63 31.63 19.73
C ASP A 673 24.73 32.50 18.45
N PRO A 674 24.03 33.66 18.44
CA PRO A 674 24.04 34.56 17.29
C PRO A 674 25.43 35.10 16.92
N GLU A 675 26.33 35.25 17.91
CA GLU A 675 27.67 35.77 17.66
C GLU A 675 28.51 34.78 16.87
N GLN A 676 28.50 33.52 17.29
CA GLN A 676 29.19 32.46 16.57
C GLN A 676 28.64 32.27 15.15
N ALA A 677 27.33 32.36 14.95
CA ALA A 677 26.72 32.29 13.63
C ALA A 677 27.23 33.41 12.69
N ARG A 678 27.31 34.66 13.18
CA ARG A 678 27.89 35.78 12.42
C ARG A 678 29.37 35.57 12.09
N GLN A 679 30.15 35.05 13.05
CA GLN A 679 31.58 34.76 12.83
C GLN A 679 31.77 33.69 11.73
N LEU A 680 30.98 32.61 11.78
CA LEU A 680 31.00 31.56 10.74
C LEU A 680 30.61 32.10 9.36
N LEU A 681 29.55 32.91 9.28
CA LEU A 681 29.13 33.55 8.04
C LEU A 681 30.22 34.49 7.49
N THR A 682 30.82 35.31 8.36
CA THR A 682 31.90 36.24 7.97
C THR A 682 33.09 35.49 7.38
N ALA A 683 33.45 34.35 7.95
CA ALA A 683 34.55 33.51 7.48
C ALA A 683 34.24 32.78 6.16
N ALA A 684 33.04 32.20 6.02
CA ALA A 684 32.71 31.32 4.91
C ALA A 684 32.23 32.05 3.65
N LEU A 685 31.40 33.09 3.80
CA LEU A 685 30.71 33.73 2.68
C LEU A 685 31.64 34.22 1.55
N PRO A 686 32.85 34.76 1.80
CA PRO A 686 33.74 35.22 0.71
C PRO A 686 34.12 34.12 -0.30
N ALA A 687 34.16 32.85 0.12
CA ALA A 687 34.50 31.70 -0.73
C ALA A 687 33.28 31.07 -1.42
N GLU A 688 32.06 31.47 -1.05
CA GLU A 688 30.83 30.85 -1.52
C GLU A 688 30.33 31.47 -2.84
N ARG A 689 29.64 30.66 -3.64
CA ARG A 689 28.92 31.15 -4.83
C ARG A 689 27.73 32.03 -4.43
N ALA A 690 27.35 32.97 -5.29
CA ALA A 690 26.30 33.97 -4.99
C ALA A 690 24.97 33.38 -4.50
N ALA A 691 24.48 32.31 -5.11
CA ALA A 691 23.24 31.65 -4.67
C ALA A 691 23.37 31.00 -3.28
N THR A 692 24.55 30.45 -2.93
CA THR A 692 24.82 29.95 -1.58
C THR A 692 24.92 31.10 -0.58
N GLN A 693 25.60 32.20 -0.95
CA GLN A 693 25.68 33.40 -0.10
C GLN A 693 24.29 33.93 0.25
N ALA A 694 23.42 34.09 -0.75
CA ALA A 694 22.05 34.56 -0.56
C ALA A 694 21.23 33.61 0.34
N ALA A 695 21.37 32.29 0.13
CA ALA A 695 20.67 31.29 0.94
C ALA A 695 21.12 31.28 2.40
N LEU A 696 22.43 31.36 2.66
CA LEU A 696 22.97 31.36 4.03
C LEU A 696 22.68 32.67 4.78
N LEU A 697 22.81 33.83 4.11
CA LEU A 697 22.44 35.12 4.69
C LEU A 697 20.95 35.19 5.03
N GLY A 698 20.10 34.55 4.21
CA GLY A 698 18.65 34.46 4.45
C GLY A 698 18.28 33.76 5.77
N GLU A 699 19.12 32.87 6.29
CA GLU A 699 18.85 32.15 7.55
C GLU A 699 18.88 33.06 8.79
N LEU A 700 19.36 34.31 8.65
CA LEU A 700 19.32 35.31 9.72
C LEU A 700 17.90 35.87 9.95
N GLU A 701 17.00 35.78 8.95
CA GLU A 701 15.66 36.38 8.98
C GLU A 701 14.82 36.08 10.24
N PRO A 702 14.77 34.84 10.77
CA PRO A 702 13.89 34.50 11.89
C PRO A 702 14.23 35.20 13.21
N ASN A 703 15.52 35.50 13.47
CA ASN A 703 16.01 36.10 14.72
C ASN A 703 16.91 37.29 14.46
N LEU A 704 16.59 38.07 13.42
CA LEU A 704 17.41 39.18 12.98
C LEU A 704 17.52 40.27 14.06
N THR A 705 18.74 40.71 14.36
CA THR A 705 19.05 41.72 15.37
C THR A 705 19.91 42.86 14.81
N ALA A 706 19.98 43.99 15.53
CA ALA A 706 20.84 45.11 15.15
C ALA A 706 22.34 44.73 15.06
N ALA A 707 22.77 43.66 15.75
CA ALA A 707 24.14 43.18 15.69
C ALA A 707 24.51 42.52 14.35
N ASP A 708 23.51 42.15 13.53
CA ASP A 708 23.71 41.54 12.22
C ASP A 708 23.93 42.60 11.10
N GLU A 709 23.59 43.86 11.38
CA GLU A 709 23.68 44.97 10.43
C GLU A 709 25.09 45.15 9.82
N PRO A 710 26.21 45.14 10.58
CA PRO A 710 27.54 45.35 10.00
C PRO A 710 27.94 44.27 8.98
N LEU A 711 27.58 43.01 9.24
CA LEU A 711 27.82 41.91 8.31
C LEU A 711 27.00 42.11 7.03
N LEU A 712 25.71 42.41 7.19
CA LEU A 712 24.80 42.63 6.07
C LEU A 712 25.21 43.84 5.22
N GLU A 713 25.61 44.96 5.82
CA GLU A 713 26.08 46.16 5.09
C GLU A 713 27.25 45.87 4.16
N THR A 714 28.15 44.96 4.53
CA THR A 714 29.28 44.54 3.69
C THR A 714 28.79 43.96 2.34
N TYR A 715 27.65 43.28 2.34
CA TYR A 715 27.09 42.63 1.15
C TYR A 715 26.11 43.50 0.35
N LEU A 716 25.80 44.73 0.78
CA LEU A 716 25.11 45.72 -0.06
C LEU A 716 25.92 46.09 -1.31
N GLY A 717 27.25 46.05 -1.22
CA GLY A 717 28.18 46.28 -2.33
C GLY A 717 28.42 45.07 -3.25
N ALA A 718 27.76 43.92 -3.00
CA ALA A 718 28.01 42.70 -3.76
C ALA A 718 27.71 42.87 -5.26
N LYS A 719 28.52 42.24 -6.13
CA LYS A 719 28.30 42.27 -7.59
C LYS A 719 27.01 41.55 -8.01
N SER A 720 26.64 40.48 -7.30
CA SER A 720 25.42 39.71 -7.58
C SER A 720 24.17 40.46 -7.15
N LYS A 721 23.19 40.58 -8.06
CA LYS A 721 21.86 41.14 -7.77
C LYS A 721 21.12 40.33 -6.72
N GLU A 722 21.21 39.00 -6.77
CA GLU A 722 20.52 38.09 -5.86
C GLU A 722 20.97 38.29 -4.40
N VAL A 723 22.29 38.41 -4.19
CA VAL A 723 22.87 38.67 -2.86
C VAL A 723 22.45 40.04 -2.33
N ARG A 724 22.53 41.09 -3.17
CA ARG A 724 22.08 42.44 -2.78
C ARG A 724 20.60 42.43 -2.38
N GLN A 725 19.74 41.77 -3.14
CA GLN A 725 18.30 41.72 -2.84
C GLN A 725 18.00 40.95 -1.55
N ALA A 726 18.69 39.85 -1.27
CA ALA A 726 18.56 39.12 -0.01
C ALA A 726 18.91 40.02 1.19
N VAL A 727 20.04 40.73 1.10
CA VAL A 727 20.56 41.60 2.17
C VAL A 727 19.71 42.85 2.37
N VAL A 728 19.28 43.52 1.30
CA VAL A 728 18.41 44.71 1.37
C VAL A 728 17.12 44.36 2.11
N HIS A 729 16.50 43.22 1.82
CA HIS A 729 15.28 42.80 2.50
C HIS A 729 15.50 42.56 4.01
N LEU A 730 16.66 42.04 4.42
CA LEU A 730 16.99 41.87 5.84
C LEU A 730 17.24 43.22 6.51
N LEU A 731 18.08 44.07 5.92
CA LEU A 731 18.44 45.37 6.50
C LEU A 731 17.24 46.29 6.69
N VAL A 732 16.26 46.27 5.79
CA VAL A 732 15.05 47.10 5.96
C VAL A 732 14.13 46.59 7.07
N ARG A 733 14.22 45.31 7.48
CA ARG A 733 13.46 44.77 8.62
C ARG A 733 14.02 45.24 9.96
N LEU A 734 15.27 45.69 10.00
CA LEU A 734 15.86 46.27 11.21
C LEU A 734 15.33 47.69 11.43
N PRO A 735 14.66 47.96 12.57
CA PRO A 735 14.18 49.30 12.86
C PRO A 735 15.38 50.24 13.03
N ASN A 736 15.35 51.36 12.31
CA ASN A 736 16.39 52.40 12.32
C ASN A 736 17.73 51.99 11.70
N SER A 737 17.79 50.97 10.84
CA SER A 737 19.02 50.68 10.09
C SER A 737 19.47 51.89 9.28
N ALA A 738 20.79 52.01 9.09
CA ALA A 738 21.36 53.12 8.34
C ALA A 738 20.79 53.18 6.91
N LEU A 739 20.49 52.01 6.32
CA LEU A 739 19.81 51.91 5.04
C LEU A 739 18.40 52.55 5.07
N VAL A 740 17.58 52.22 6.07
CA VAL A 740 16.21 52.77 6.19
C VAL A 740 16.25 54.29 6.33
N GLU A 741 17.17 54.85 7.12
CA GLU A 741 17.30 56.31 7.25
C GLU A 741 17.73 57.00 5.95
N ARG A 742 18.69 56.42 5.20
CA ARG A 742 19.09 56.94 3.88
C ARG A 742 17.93 56.91 2.89
N LEU A 743 17.17 55.81 2.85
CA LEU A 743 16.00 55.67 1.99
C LEU A 743 14.90 56.66 2.41
N TRP A 744 14.68 56.85 3.71
CA TRP A 744 13.68 57.76 4.25
C TRP A 744 13.99 59.22 3.91
N GLN A 745 15.24 59.67 4.10
CA GLN A 745 15.68 61.02 3.74
C GLN A 745 15.45 61.34 2.26
N ARG A 746 15.67 60.36 1.37
CA ARG A 746 15.41 60.50 -0.07
C ARG A 746 13.93 60.52 -0.41
N ALA A 747 13.12 59.70 0.26
CA ALA A 747 11.73 59.54 -0.07
C ALA A 747 10.84 60.66 0.51
N THR A 748 11.16 61.19 1.70
CA THR A 748 10.36 62.19 2.42
C THR A 748 9.85 63.36 1.55
N PRO A 749 10.68 64.05 0.74
CA PRO A 749 10.20 65.17 -0.08
C PRO A 749 9.28 64.77 -1.24
N LEU A 750 9.15 63.47 -1.54
CA LEU A 750 8.37 62.97 -2.68
C LEU A 750 6.88 62.80 -2.37
N LEU A 751 6.50 62.70 -1.10
CA LEU A 751 5.11 62.55 -0.66
C LEU A 751 4.79 63.62 0.40
N THR A 752 3.93 64.57 0.05
CA THR A 752 3.53 65.66 0.95
C THR A 752 2.00 65.75 1.08
N LEU A 753 1.52 66.22 2.23
CA LEU A 753 0.08 66.39 2.47
C LEU A 753 -0.31 67.86 2.35
N LYS A 754 -1.18 68.18 1.39
CA LYS A 754 -1.78 69.50 1.25
C LYS A 754 -3.05 69.59 2.09
N ARG A 755 -3.07 70.55 3.02
CA ARG A 755 -4.18 70.83 3.94
C ARG A 755 -4.83 72.17 3.57
N PRO A 756 -5.82 72.21 2.68
CA PRO A 756 -6.49 73.45 2.32
C PRO A 756 -7.34 73.97 3.49
N LEU A 757 -7.51 75.30 3.60
CA LEU A 757 -8.35 75.95 4.62
C LEU A 757 -9.84 75.57 4.50
N ILE A 758 -10.29 75.21 3.29
CA ILE A 758 -11.62 74.67 2.99
C ILE A 758 -11.43 73.50 2.01
N GLY A 759 -11.92 72.31 2.35
CA GLY A 759 -11.83 71.10 1.52
C GLY A 759 -11.23 69.90 2.25
N ARG A 760 -11.04 68.79 1.53
CA ARG A 760 -10.40 67.57 2.06
C ARG A 760 -8.89 67.62 1.86
N ASN A 761 -8.15 66.96 2.75
CA ASN A 761 -6.72 66.74 2.61
C ASN A 761 -6.42 66.09 1.24
N LYS A 762 -5.29 66.45 0.62
CA LYS A 762 -4.85 65.86 -0.64
C LYS A 762 -3.39 65.41 -0.54
N LEU A 763 -3.11 64.17 -0.93
CA LEU A 763 -1.75 63.67 -1.06
C LEU A 763 -1.15 64.18 -2.38
N GLU A 764 -0.04 64.91 -2.29
CA GLU A 764 0.75 65.36 -3.44
C GLU A 764 1.97 64.43 -3.62
N ILE A 765 2.19 63.99 -4.86
CA ILE A 765 3.25 63.04 -5.22
C ILE A 765 4.17 63.73 -6.22
N THR A 766 5.45 63.78 -5.88
CA THR A 766 6.54 64.24 -6.76
C THR A 766 7.40 63.04 -7.14
N LEU A 767 7.67 62.86 -8.43
CA LEU A 767 8.56 61.79 -8.89
C LEU A 767 10.04 62.19 -8.75
N PRO A 768 10.96 61.25 -8.47
CA PRO A 768 12.38 61.55 -8.42
C PRO A 768 12.92 62.09 -9.76
N GLU A 769 13.81 63.08 -9.71
CA GLU A 769 14.33 63.76 -10.91
C GLU A 769 15.36 62.93 -11.70
N GLY A 770 16.15 62.09 -11.02
CA GLY A 770 17.18 61.25 -11.63
C GLY A 770 17.68 60.13 -10.72
N TRP A 771 18.29 59.11 -11.34
CA TRP A 771 18.90 57.96 -10.66
C TRP A 771 20.42 58.08 -10.65
N THR A 772 21.06 57.68 -9.55
CA THR A 772 22.54 57.66 -9.41
C THR A 772 23.02 56.27 -8.99
N LYS A 773 24.28 55.94 -9.25
CA LYS A 773 24.84 54.62 -8.89
C LYS A 773 24.75 54.28 -7.40
N ALA A 774 24.69 55.29 -6.52
CA ALA A 774 24.48 55.11 -5.08
C ALA A 774 23.12 54.46 -4.75
N TRP A 775 22.10 54.64 -5.59
CA TRP A 775 20.79 54.03 -5.41
C TRP A 775 20.84 52.51 -5.59
N LEU A 776 21.73 52.00 -6.46
CA LEU A 776 21.93 50.57 -6.64
C LEU A 776 22.42 49.89 -5.35
N THR A 777 23.32 50.56 -4.63
CA THR A 777 23.89 50.07 -3.37
C THR A 777 22.84 50.02 -2.26
N ASP A 778 21.83 50.89 -2.30
CA ASP A 778 20.70 50.88 -1.37
C ASP A 778 19.51 50.04 -1.88
N GLY A 779 19.71 49.22 -2.91
CA GLY A 779 18.73 48.26 -3.41
C GLY A 779 17.70 48.81 -4.41
N ILE A 780 17.90 50.03 -4.93
CA ILE A 780 17.01 50.63 -5.94
C ILE A 780 17.63 50.48 -7.33
N GLU A 781 17.04 49.60 -8.14
CA GLU A 781 17.47 49.30 -9.50
C GLU A 781 17.10 50.43 -10.46
N GLN A 782 17.98 50.71 -11.43
CA GLN A 782 17.74 51.74 -12.45
C GLN A 782 16.54 51.38 -13.33
N LYS A 783 16.38 50.10 -13.66
CA LYS A 783 15.29 49.57 -14.47
C LYS A 783 14.48 48.55 -13.66
N ASP A 784 13.19 48.80 -13.56
CA ASP A 784 12.24 47.96 -12.85
C ASP A 784 10.87 48.07 -13.54
N ASP A 785 10.30 46.95 -13.94
CA ASP A 785 9.03 46.83 -14.66
C ASP A 785 7.85 46.48 -13.73
N ARG A 786 8.08 46.36 -12.41
CA ARG A 786 7.04 46.01 -11.43
C ARG A 786 6.00 47.11 -11.20
N PHE A 787 6.29 48.35 -11.60
CA PHE A 787 5.41 49.51 -11.40
C PHE A 787 5.09 50.20 -12.73
N GLU A 788 3.83 50.62 -12.87
CA GLU A 788 3.33 51.38 -14.02
C GLU A 788 3.80 52.86 -13.95
N GLY A 789 3.89 53.56 -15.09
CA GLY A 789 4.19 55.01 -15.12
C GLY A 789 5.64 55.39 -15.47
N GLY A 790 6.45 54.45 -15.97
CA GLY A 790 7.82 54.69 -16.45
C GLY A 790 8.89 54.65 -15.35
N GLU A 791 10.15 54.88 -15.72
CA GLU A 791 11.33 54.65 -14.84
C GLU A 791 11.27 55.45 -13.53
N ARG A 792 10.89 56.73 -13.58
CA ARG A 792 10.78 57.59 -12.38
C ARG A 792 9.72 57.10 -11.40
N ALA A 793 8.59 56.63 -11.91
CA ALA A 793 7.55 56.01 -11.09
C ALA A 793 8.06 54.67 -10.52
N GLY A 794 8.78 53.87 -11.31
CA GLY A 794 9.46 52.65 -10.86
C GLY A 794 10.39 52.89 -9.66
N TRP A 795 11.17 53.97 -9.68
CA TRP A 795 12.05 54.35 -8.56
C TRP A 795 11.26 54.72 -7.31
N LEU A 796 10.18 55.50 -7.44
CA LEU A 796 9.28 55.81 -6.33
C LEU A 796 8.66 54.54 -5.74
N GLY A 797 8.16 53.64 -6.58
CA GLY A 797 7.56 52.38 -6.15
C GLY A 797 8.54 51.49 -5.39
N GLN A 798 9.80 51.42 -5.83
CA GLN A 798 10.87 50.70 -5.14
C GLN A 798 11.16 51.31 -3.75
N LEU A 799 11.32 52.64 -3.67
CA LEU A 799 11.54 53.34 -2.39
C LEU A 799 10.41 53.05 -1.40
N LEU A 800 9.16 53.22 -1.83
CA LEU A 800 7.99 52.99 -0.98
C LEU A 800 7.83 51.53 -0.57
N SER A 801 8.30 50.58 -1.39
CA SER A 801 8.25 49.15 -1.07
C SER A 801 9.23 48.74 0.02
N LEU A 802 10.28 49.53 0.24
CA LEU A 802 11.33 49.25 1.22
C LEU A 802 11.15 50.02 2.54
N LEU A 803 10.25 51.00 2.59
CA LEU A 803 10.03 51.85 3.76
C LEU A 803 8.75 51.49 4.53
N PRO A 804 8.77 51.50 5.88
CA PRO A 804 7.63 51.11 6.70
C PRO A 804 6.42 52.04 6.46
N PRO A 805 5.24 51.52 6.04
CA PRO A 805 4.06 52.34 5.76
C PRO A 805 3.57 53.16 6.95
N SER A 806 3.60 52.59 8.16
CA SER A 806 3.22 53.32 9.38
C SER A 806 4.06 54.56 9.64
N ARG A 807 5.34 54.59 9.22
CA ARG A 807 6.18 55.79 9.35
C ARG A 807 5.66 56.94 8.49
N TRP A 808 5.07 56.66 7.31
CA TRP A 808 4.39 57.65 6.48
C TRP A 808 3.13 58.20 7.15
N ALA A 809 2.30 57.33 7.73
CA ALA A 809 1.11 57.73 8.47
C ALA A 809 1.46 58.66 9.63
N THR A 810 2.49 58.32 10.42
CA THR A 810 3.00 59.18 11.50
C THR A 810 3.54 60.51 10.97
N HIS A 811 4.37 60.50 9.92
CA HIS A 811 4.98 61.71 9.37
C HIS A 811 3.94 62.70 8.82
N LEU A 812 2.92 62.19 8.12
CA LEU A 812 1.83 63.01 7.55
C LEU A 812 0.72 63.31 8.57
N GLN A 813 0.80 62.72 9.78
CA GLN A 813 -0.16 62.81 10.87
C GLN A 813 -1.59 62.41 10.46
N VAL A 814 -1.71 61.26 9.80
CA VAL A 814 -2.98 60.67 9.36
C VAL A 814 -3.05 59.20 9.80
N SER A 815 -4.25 58.62 9.83
CA SER A 815 -4.39 57.17 10.05
C SER A 815 -3.95 56.37 8.82
N ALA A 816 -3.65 55.07 9.00
CA ALA A 816 -3.38 54.16 7.88
C ALA A 816 -4.54 54.15 6.86
N GLU A 817 -5.77 54.07 7.36
CA GLU A 817 -6.99 54.07 6.55
C GLU A 817 -7.16 55.38 5.77
N GLU A 818 -6.92 56.53 6.42
CA GLU A 818 -6.94 57.83 5.76
C GLU A 818 -5.83 57.95 4.70
N LEU A 819 -4.60 57.50 4.98
CA LEU A 819 -3.50 57.55 4.01
C LEU A 819 -3.80 56.72 2.75
N LEU A 820 -4.34 55.51 2.92
CA LEU A 820 -4.72 54.65 1.81
C LEU A 820 -5.90 55.24 1.00
N THR A 821 -6.84 55.90 1.67
CA THR A 821 -7.95 56.63 1.01
C THR A 821 -7.44 57.81 0.21
N LEU A 822 -6.50 58.59 0.76
CA LEU A 822 -5.86 59.70 0.08
C LEU A 822 -5.07 59.21 -1.14
N ALA A 823 -4.34 58.10 -1.03
CA ALA A 823 -3.61 57.49 -2.15
C ALA A 823 -4.54 57.01 -3.27
N GLN A 824 -5.70 56.42 -2.93
CA GLN A 824 -6.72 56.02 -3.91
C GLN A 824 -7.28 57.19 -4.72
N ALA A 825 -7.29 58.40 -4.15
CA ALA A 825 -7.77 59.61 -4.82
C ALA A 825 -6.74 60.24 -5.78
N THR A 826 -5.59 59.57 -6.02
CA THR A 826 -4.52 60.06 -6.90
C THR A 826 -4.38 59.20 -8.16
N ASP A 827 -3.80 59.79 -9.22
CA ASP A 827 -3.45 59.07 -10.44
C ASP A 827 -2.40 57.96 -10.21
N TRP A 828 -1.72 57.99 -9.06
CA TRP A 828 -0.69 57.02 -8.65
C TRP A 828 -1.22 55.89 -7.75
N SER A 829 -2.55 55.78 -7.59
CA SER A 829 -3.20 54.85 -6.66
C SER A 829 -2.65 53.41 -6.71
N ARG A 830 -2.59 52.79 -7.90
CA ARG A 830 -2.08 51.41 -8.07
C ARG A 830 -0.64 51.26 -7.62
N LEU A 831 0.22 52.22 -7.93
CA LEU A 831 1.63 52.21 -7.55
C LEU A 831 1.76 52.29 -6.03
N LEU A 832 1.12 53.27 -5.39
CA LEU A 832 1.19 53.50 -3.95
C LEU A 832 0.68 52.29 -3.16
N LEU A 833 -0.50 51.75 -3.53
CA LEU A 833 -1.10 50.61 -2.84
C LEU A 833 -0.27 49.33 -3.01
N ARG A 834 0.28 49.07 -4.20
CA ARG A 834 1.13 47.88 -4.45
C ARG A 834 2.48 47.98 -3.74
N ALA A 835 3.06 49.18 -3.68
CA ALA A 835 4.32 49.42 -2.97
C ALA A 835 4.13 49.26 -1.46
N TRP A 836 3.12 49.90 -0.87
CA TRP A 836 2.83 49.74 0.55
C TRP A 836 2.35 48.34 0.93
N ALA A 837 1.72 47.57 0.03
CA ALA A 837 1.45 46.16 0.28
C ALA A 837 2.73 45.34 0.43
N ARG A 838 3.74 45.58 -0.43
CA ARG A 838 5.04 44.93 -0.29
C ARG A 838 5.73 45.36 1.00
N ALA A 839 5.70 46.65 1.31
CA ALA A 839 6.32 47.18 2.51
C ALA A 839 5.65 46.69 3.79
N ALA A 840 4.32 46.60 3.82
CA ALA A 840 3.58 46.11 4.97
C ALA A 840 3.95 44.66 5.30
N TYR A 841 4.15 43.81 4.28
CA TYR A 841 4.68 42.46 4.49
C TYR A 841 6.12 42.49 5.02
N LEU A 842 7.02 43.21 4.35
CA LEU A 842 8.43 43.27 4.74
C LEU A 842 8.59 43.74 6.19
N HIS A 843 7.85 44.78 6.58
CA HIS A 843 7.93 45.39 7.91
C HIS A 843 6.99 44.77 8.94
N GLN A 844 6.25 43.71 8.58
CA GLN A 844 5.23 43.09 9.44
C GLN A 844 4.21 44.12 9.98
N ASP A 845 3.85 45.11 9.16
CA ASP A 845 3.00 46.25 9.52
C ASP A 845 1.52 45.86 9.43
N LYS A 846 0.99 45.40 10.57
CA LYS A 846 -0.42 45.01 10.72
C LYS A 846 -1.41 46.14 10.42
N ALA A 847 -1.06 47.40 10.72
CA ALA A 847 -1.95 48.53 10.56
C ALA A 847 -2.28 48.81 9.09
N PHE A 848 -1.38 48.45 8.17
CA PHE A 848 -1.60 48.56 6.72
C PHE A 848 -2.05 47.24 6.09
N ALA A 849 -1.65 46.09 6.62
CA ALA A 849 -1.97 44.78 6.05
C ALA A 849 -3.49 44.56 5.93
N ALA A 850 -4.25 44.80 7.01
CA ALA A 850 -5.70 44.60 7.05
C ALA A 850 -6.46 45.55 6.08
N PRO A 851 -6.29 46.88 6.14
CA PRO A 851 -6.89 47.82 5.18
C PRO A 851 -6.53 47.59 3.70
N LEU A 852 -5.32 47.11 3.41
CA LEU A 852 -4.88 46.80 2.04
C LEU A 852 -5.54 45.53 1.51
N LEU A 853 -5.69 44.50 2.37
CA LEU A 853 -6.46 43.31 2.03
C LEU A 853 -7.92 43.65 1.73
N LEU A 854 -8.56 44.47 2.57
CA LEU A 854 -9.94 44.94 2.33
C LEU A 854 -10.09 45.68 1.00
N ARG A 855 -9.14 46.55 0.64
CA ARG A 855 -9.12 47.23 -0.66
C ARG A 855 -8.87 46.27 -1.81
N HIS A 856 -8.00 45.28 -1.63
CA HIS A 856 -7.77 44.22 -2.61
C HIS A 856 -9.03 43.40 -2.86
N PHE A 857 -9.80 43.13 -1.80
CA PHE A 857 -11.08 42.45 -1.89
C PHE A 857 -12.13 43.32 -2.58
N ALA A 858 -12.15 44.63 -2.35
CA ALA A 858 -13.08 45.54 -3.03
C ALA A 858 -12.67 45.86 -4.49
N GLN A 859 -11.40 45.67 -4.88
CA GLN A 859 -10.86 46.08 -6.18
C GLN A 859 -10.13 44.94 -6.89
N VAL A 860 -10.73 44.49 -7.99
CA VAL A 860 -10.19 43.46 -8.88
C VAL A 860 -8.78 43.82 -9.36
N ASN A 861 -7.86 42.86 -9.28
CA ASN A 861 -6.48 42.97 -9.77
C ASN A 861 -5.63 44.06 -9.08
N LEU A 862 -6.04 44.55 -7.91
CA LEU A 862 -5.20 45.48 -7.13
C LEU A 862 -3.86 44.84 -6.78
N LEU A 863 -3.90 43.67 -6.14
CA LEU A 863 -2.75 42.83 -5.81
C LEU A 863 -2.80 41.53 -6.60
N TYR A 864 -1.64 40.97 -6.91
CA TYR A 864 -1.52 39.60 -7.42
C TYR A 864 -1.52 38.60 -6.26
N GLN A 865 -2.01 37.38 -6.48
CA GLN A 865 -2.30 36.37 -5.45
C GLN A 865 -1.18 36.15 -4.39
N PRO A 866 0.10 35.98 -4.74
CA PRO A 866 1.19 35.83 -3.76
C PRO A 866 1.37 37.05 -2.87
N LYS A 867 1.10 38.27 -3.36
CA LYS A 867 1.18 39.49 -2.54
C LYS A 867 0.04 39.56 -1.53
N ALA A 868 -1.16 39.11 -1.91
CA ALA A 868 -2.27 38.98 -0.98
C ALA A 868 -1.98 37.90 0.08
N ALA A 869 -1.43 36.76 -0.33
CA ALA A 869 -0.98 35.69 0.57
C ALA A 869 0.03 36.21 1.62
N HIS A 870 1.07 36.92 1.18
CA HIS A 870 2.04 37.54 2.06
C HIS A 870 1.41 38.49 3.09
N LEU A 871 0.46 39.36 2.68
CA LEU A 871 -0.24 40.23 3.63
C LEU A 871 -1.05 39.44 4.65
N THR A 872 -1.62 38.30 4.26
CA THR A 872 -2.34 37.45 5.20
C THR A 872 -1.41 36.80 6.21
N GLU A 873 -0.15 36.50 5.86
CA GLU A 873 0.84 35.97 6.82
C GLU A 873 1.13 36.94 7.98
N VAL A 874 0.97 38.26 7.76
CA VAL A 874 1.17 39.29 8.79
C VAL A 874 0.09 39.26 9.89
N LEU A 875 -1.08 38.69 9.60
CA LEU A 875 -2.24 38.70 10.48
C LEU A 875 -2.41 37.37 11.23
N SER A 876 -2.80 37.44 12.50
CA SER A 876 -3.17 36.28 13.31
C SER A 876 -4.44 35.60 12.76
N PRO A 877 -4.70 34.32 13.11
CA PRO A 877 -5.95 33.65 12.77
C PRO A 877 -7.19 34.44 13.24
N GLU A 878 -7.15 35.02 14.44
CA GLU A 878 -8.23 35.84 14.99
C GLU A 878 -8.40 37.15 14.20
N GLU A 879 -7.32 37.82 13.81
CA GLU A 879 -7.34 39.04 12.99
C GLU A 879 -7.88 38.75 11.57
N LYS A 880 -7.55 37.59 11.00
CA LYS A 880 -8.10 37.10 9.71
C LYS A 880 -9.61 36.83 9.80
N ILE A 881 -10.04 36.19 10.88
CA ILE A 881 -11.47 35.97 11.15
C ILE A 881 -12.17 37.30 11.38
N ALA A 882 -11.56 38.21 12.16
CA ALA A 882 -12.08 39.54 12.42
C ALA A 882 -12.19 40.37 11.14
N LEU A 883 -11.29 40.23 10.17
CA LEU A 883 -11.42 40.88 8.86
C LEU A 883 -12.68 40.46 8.10
N LEU A 884 -13.10 39.20 8.25
CA LEU A 884 -14.34 38.70 7.64
C LEU A 884 -15.56 39.21 8.39
N THR A 885 -15.51 39.25 9.73
CA THR A 885 -16.67 39.62 10.54
C THR A 885 -16.82 41.14 10.67
N THR A 886 -15.73 41.90 10.79
CA THR A 886 -15.77 43.32 11.19
C THR A 886 -16.20 44.25 10.05
N ASP A 887 -15.83 43.97 8.79
CA ASP A 887 -16.18 44.81 7.64
C ASP A 887 -17.18 44.20 6.65
N MET A 888 -17.34 42.86 6.61
CA MET A 888 -18.45 42.26 5.86
C MET A 888 -19.72 42.06 6.69
N VAL A 889 -19.62 41.96 8.03
CA VAL A 889 -20.75 41.60 8.91
C VAL A 889 -21.02 42.65 10.02
N HIS A 890 -20.07 43.49 10.42
CA HIS A 890 -20.22 44.37 11.60
C HIS A 890 -20.07 45.88 11.39
N LYS A 891 -20.21 46.42 10.17
CA LYS A 891 -20.65 47.82 10.11
C LYS A 891 -22.02 47.92 10.80
N PRO A 892 -22.33 49.00 11.56
CA PRO A 892 -23.65 49.24 12.16
C PRO A 892 -24.82 49.25 11.18
N LEU A 893 -24.52 49.13 9.88
CA LEU A 893 -25.47 48.99 8.79
C LEU A 893 -25.93 47.54 8.55
N PHE A 894 -25.11 46.49 8.74
CA PHE A 894 -25.47 45.10 8.31
C PHE A 894 -26.68 44.51 9.07
N HIS A 895 -26.81 44.79 10.36
CA HIS A 895 -28.00 44.43 11.14
C HIS A 895 -29.20 45.38 10.92
N ALA A 896 -28.97 46.55 10.31
CA ALA A 896 -29.99 47.51 9.93
C ALA A 896 -30.47 47.35 8.46
N LEU A 897 -29.81 46.48 7.69
CA LEU A 897 -30.21 46.11 6.33
C LEU A 897 -31.42 45.16 6.38
N SER A 898 -32.38 45.41 5.50
CA SER A 898 -33.44 44.45 5.16
C SER A 898 -32.86 43.15 4.57
N GLU A 899 -33.62 42.06 4.60
CA GLU A 899 -33.20 40.79 3.97
C GLU A 899 -32.87 40.97 2.48
N GLU A 900 -33.58 41.84 1.75
CA GLU A 900 -33.27 42.18 0.35
C GLU A 900 -31.93 42.91 0.19
N GLU A 901 -31.53 43.76 1.13
CA GLU A 901 -30.25 44.48 1.10
C GLU A 901 -29.07 43.59 1.50
N LYS A 902 -29.28 42.66 2.44
CA LYS A 902 -28.30 41.60 2.75
C LYS A 902 -28.10 40.69 1.55
N ILE A 903 -29.19 40.30 0.88
CA ILE A 903 -29.17 39.54 -0.37
C ILE A 903 -28.51 40.35 -1.49
N ALA A 904 -28.73 41.67 -1.57
CA ALA A 904 -28.07 42.54 -2.55
C ALA A 904 -26.56 42.73 -2.30
N LEU A 905 -26.13 42.79 -1.04
CA LEU A 905 -24.72 42.85 -0.65
C LEU A 905 -24.01 41.52 -0.97
N LEU A 906 -24.61 40.39 -0.59
CA LEU A 906 -24.16 39.06 -0.99
C LEU A 906 -24.11 38.94 -2.52
N ARG A 907 -25.17 39.36 -3.25
CA ARG A 907 -25.18 39.40 -4.72
C ARG A 907 -24.12 40.31 -5.33
N ARG A 908 -23.67 41.38 -4.65
CA ARG A 908 -22.55 42.25 -5.10
C ARG A 908 -21.18 41.61 -4.89
N MET A 909 -21.05 40.69 -3.94
CA MET A 909 -19.84 39.91 -3.69
C MET A 909 -19.73 38.67 -4.60
N LEU A 910 -20.77 38.43 -5.42
CA LEU A 910 -20.99 37.21 -6.18
C LEU A 910 -21.11 37.30 -7.73
N PRO A 911 -21.12 38.44 -8.47
CA PRO A 911 -21.46 38.39 -9.90
C PRO A 911 -20.26 38.33 -10.86
N LEU A 912 -20.49 37.59 -11.97
CA LEU A 912 -19.55 37.03 -12.95
C LEU A 912 -19.32 37.82 -14.24
N LYS A 913 -19.79 39.06 -14.37
CA LYS A 913 -19.62 39.75 -15.66
C LYS A 913 -18.27 40.46 -15.82
N GLU A 914 -17.67 40.99 -14.76
CA GLU A 914 -16.39 41.72 -14.86
C GLU A 914 -15.44 41.57 -13.63
N SER A 915 -15.67 40.63 -12.69
CA SER A 915 -14.87 40.51 -11.44
C SER A 915 -14.78 39.08 -10.86
N PRO A 916 -13.64 38.65 -10.26
CA PRO A 916 -13.47 37.36 -9.58
C PRO A 916 -14.20 37.27 -8.23
N PHE A 917 -14.42 36.04 -7.75
CA PHE A 917 -15.08 35.68 -6.49
C PHE A 917 -14.29 36.09 -5.26
N VAL A 918 -14.51 37.31 -4.78
CA VAL A 918 -13.80 37.89 -3.64
C VAL A 918 -13.94 37.03 -2.38
N LEU A 919 -15.15 36.55 -2.04
CA LEU A 919 -15.38 35.74 -0.85
C LEU A 919 -14.65 34.37 -0.90
N LEU A 920 -14.62 33.71 -2.06
CA LEU A 920 -13.92 32.44 -2.23
C LEU A 920 -12.40 32.62 -2.09
N ASP A 921 -11.86 33.68 -2.69
CA ASP A 921 -10.45 34.04 -2.55
C ASP A 921 -10.11 34.42 -1.11
N MET A 922 -11.02 35.08 -0.38
CA MET A 922 -10.85 35.36 1.05
C MET A 922 -10.73 34.07 1.86
N LEU A 923 -11.68 33.14 1.71
CA LEU A 923 -11.69 31.83 2.40
C LEU A 923 -10.44 31.00 2.11
N ASN A 924 -9.73 31.26 1.00
CA ASN A 924 -8.46 30.61 0.70
C ASN A 924 -7.30 31.06 1.61
N PHE A 925 -7.46 32.12 2.40
CA PHE A 925 -6.40 32.63 3.28
C PHE A 925 -6.70 32.49 4.78
N ILE A 926 -7.83 31.89 5.13
CA ILE A 926 -8.24 31.70 6.54
C ILE A 926 -8.07 30.24 6.92
N TYR A 927 -7.08 30.01 7.78
CA TYR A 927 -6.83 28.71 8.41
C TYR A 927 -7.57 28.68 9.74
N ALA A 928 -8.15 27.52 10.05
CA ALA A 928 -9.35 27.42 10.89
C ALA A 928 -9.14 26.49 12.11
N PRO A 929 -10.15 26.32 12.99
CA PRO A 929 -11.58 26.12 12.66
C PRO A 929 -12.38 27.38 12.29
N TRP A 930 -13.29 27.27 11.31
CA TRP A 930 -14.09 28.40 10.81
C TRP A 930 -15.30 28.61 11.72
N PRO A 931 -15.59 29.85 12.14
CA PRO A 931 -16.85 30.20 12.79
C PRO A 931 -18.11 29.81 12.00
N ALA A 932 -19.23 29.61 12.71
CA ALA A 932 -20.46 29.07 12.13
C ALA A 932 -21.13 29.98 11.07
N ASP A 933 -21.01 31.30 11.25
CA ASP A 933 -21.43 32.33 10.31
C ASP A 933 -20.62 32.29 9.01
N ILE A 934 -19.30 32.08 9.10
CA ILE A 934 -18.42 31.91 7.94
C ILE A 934 -18.75 30.63 7.17
N VAL A 935 -18.97 29.52 7.87
CA VAL A 935 -19.43 28.26 7.28
C VAL A 935 -20.76 28.48 6.55
N SER A 936 -21.72 29.15 7.20
CA SER A 936 -23.01 29.45 6.60
C SER A 936 -22.89 30.31 5.33
N ALA A 937 -22.05 31.35 5.35
CA ALA A 937 -21.81 32.19 4.17
C ALA A 937 -21.17 31.41 3.01
N ALA A 938 -20.22 30.52 3.30
CA ALA A 938 -19.60 29.65 2.30
C ALA A 938 -20.63 28.70 1.65
N LEU A 939 -21.53 28.11 2.44
CA LEU A 939 -22.60 27.23 1.94
C LEU A 939 -23.55 27.97 1.00
N HIS A 940 -24.00 29.17 1.35
CA HIS A 940 -24.86 29.99 0.47
C HIS A 940 -24.11 30.39 -0.82
N CYS A 941 -22.84 30.76 -0.73
CA CYS A 941 -22.03 31.10 -1.90
C CYS A 941 -21.89 29.92 -2.88
N ILE A 942 -21.72 28.69 -2.36
CA ILE A 942 -21.69 27.49 -3.18
C ILE A 942 -23.05 27.28 -3.85
N ALA A 943 -24.14 27.26 -3.07
CA ALA A 943 -25.47 26.89 -3.54
C ALA A 943 -26.04 27.89 -4.56
N ASP A 944 -26.00 29.18 -4.24
CA ASP A 944 -26.68 30.22 -5.02
C ASP A 944 -25.75 30.94 -6.01
N GLY A 945 -24.45 30.72 -5.90
CA GLY A 945 -23.42 31.45 -6.64
C GLY A 945 -22.62 30.60 -7.61
N VAL A 946 -21.79 29.71 -7.05
CA VAL A 946 -20.77 28.99 -7.82
C VAL A 946 -21.34 27.75 -8.52
N ALA A 947 -22.22 26.99 -7.88
CA ALA A 947 -22.74 25.77 -8.48
C ALA A 947 -23.55 26.00 -9.78
N PRO A 948 -24.43 27.03 -9.88
CA PRO A 948 -25.26 27.25 -11.08
C PRO A 948 -24.49 27.60 -12.36
N ILE A 949 -23.25 28.06 -12.22
CA ILE A 949 -22.43 28.59 -13.33
C ILE A 949 -21.36 27.61 -13.80
N VAL A 950 -21.24 26.45 -13.12
CA VAL A 950 -20.31 25.38 -13.54
C VAL A 950 -20.88 24.74 -14.80
N THR A 951 -20.37 25.16 -15.95
CA THR A 951 -20.79 24.64 -17.26
C THR A 951 -19.89 23.53 -17.80
N ASN A 952 -18.70 23.33 -17.22
CA ASN A 952 -17.78 22.25 -17.58
C ASN A 952 -16.83 21.91 -16.41
N SER A 953 -16.28 20.68 -16.40
CA SER A 953 -15.45 20.15 -15.29
C SER A 953 -14.00 20.64 -15.26
N TYR A 954 -13.56 21.44 -16.23
CA TYR A 954 -12.17 21.90 -16.32
C TYR A 954 -12.05 23.43 -16.19
N GLY A 955 -13.17 24.14 -16.17
CA GLY A 955 -13.24 25.58 -16.11
C GLY A 955 -12.93 26.12 -14.72
N GLU A 956 -12.56 27.40 -14.69
CA GLU A 956 -12.25 28.13 -13.47
C GLU A 956 -13.34 27.99 -12.37
N PRO A 957 -14.66 28.08 -12.66
CA PRO A 957 -15.69 27.89 -11.64
C PRO A 957 -15.63 26.51 -10.95
N HIS A 958 -15.38 25.45 -11.71
CA HIS A 958 -15.25 24.10 -11.17
C HIS A 958 -14.01 23.97 -10.28
N GLN A 959 -12.86 24.50 -10.71
CA GLN A 959 -11.62 24.50 -9.93
C GLN A 959 -11.76 25.27 -8.61
N ARG A 960 -12.42 26.43 -8.64
CA ARG A 960 -12.71 27.24 -7.45
C ARG A 960 -13.65 26.52 -6.48
N LEU A 961 -14.71 25.90 -7.00
CA LEU A 961 -15.63 25.11 -6.20
C LEU A 961 -14.93 23.91 -5.54
N SER A 962 -14.12 23.19 -6.30
CA SER A 962 -13.31 22.06 -5.79
C SER A 962 -12.37 22.51 -4.68
N SER A 963 -11.70 23.64 -4.85
CA SER A 963 -10.79 24.21 -3.84
C SER A 963 -11.54 24.63 -2.57
N LEU A 964 -12.69 25.30 -2.71
CA LEU A 964 -13.51 25.71 -1.56
C LEU A 964 -14.01 24.49 -0.79
N LEU A 965 -14.59 23.50 -1.47
CA LEU A 965 -15.09 22.29 -0.84
C LEU A 965 -13.97 21.52 -0.12
N SER A 966 -12.79 21.44 -0.72
CA SER A 966 -11.62 20.82 -0.10
C SER A 966 -11.20 21.53 1.19
N ARG A 967 -11.21 22.87 1.21
CA ARG A 967 -10.94 23.65 2.43
C ARG A 967 -12.03 23.50 3.46
N LEU A 968 -13.30 23.59 3.06
CA LEU A 968 -14.44 23.43 3.95
C LEU A 968 -14.37 22.07 4.66
N ALA A 969 -13.95 21.00 3.98
CA ALA A 969 -13.81 19.67 4.58
C ALA A 969 -12.81 19.63 5.75
N ILE A 970 -11.73 20.42 5.65
CA ILE A 970 -10.66 20.49 6.64
C ILE A 970 -11.04 21.46 7.77
N GLN A 971 -11.64 22.60 7.43
CA GLN A 971 -11.76 23.76 8.30
C GLN A 971 -13.10 23.86 9.03
N VAL A 972 -14.14 23.14 8.59
CA VAL A 972 -15.44 23.15 9.27
C VAL A 972 -15.33 22.52 10.67
N PRO A 973 -15.93 23.11 11.72
CA PRO A 973 -16.09 22.44 13.00
C PRO A 973 -16.91 21.14 12.86
N GLU A 974 -16.56 20.11 13.62
CA GLU A 974 -17.22 18.80 13.54
C GLU A 974 -18.73 18.89 13.84
N ALA A 975 -19.13 19.77 14.76
CA ALA A 975 -20.53 20.06 15.10
C ALA A 975 -21.36 20.58 13.92
N LEU A 976 -20.74 21.16 12.88
CA LEU A 976 -21.42 21.73 11.71
C LEU A 976 -21.35 20.82 10.47
N ALA A 977 -20.69 19.66 10.55
CA ALA A 977 -20.53 18.74 9.41
C ALA A 977 -21.88 18.23 8.87
N ALA A 978 -22.82 17.94 9.76
CA ALA A 978 -24.18 17.51 9.40
C ALA A 978 -24.93 18.61 8.64
N GLN A 979 -24.85 19.87 9.12
CA GLN A 979 -25.47 21.02 8.46
C GLN A 979 -24.92 21.22 7.04
N CYS A 980 -23.60 21.11 6.84
CA CYS A 980 -22.98 21.22 5.51
C CYS A 980 -23.50 20.15 4.56
N THR A 981 -23.64 18.91 5.04
CA THR A 981 -24.15 17.80 4.23
C THR A 981 -25.61 18.04 3.82
N THR A 982 -26.45 18.48 4.75
CA THR A 982 -27.86 18.80 4.48
C THR A 982 -28.02 19.95 3.50
N ALA A 983 -27.18 20.99 3.61
CA ALA A 983 -27.24 22.17 2.76
C ALA A 983 -26.79 21.89 1.31
N LEU A 984 -25.73 21.10 1.11
CA LEU A 984 -25.14 20.91 -0.22
C LEU A 984 -25.71 19.74 -1.01
N ARG A 985 -26.32 18.74 -0.37
CA ARG A 985 -26.87 17.58 -1.09
C ARG A 985 -27.89 17.98 -2.18
N PRO A 986 -28.88 18.86 -1.92
CA PRO A 986 -29.82 19.31 -2.96
C PRO A 986 -29.13 20.05 -4.13
N VAL A 987 -28.01 20.73 -3.87
CA VAL A 987 -27.22 21.43 -4.90
C VAL A 987 -26.61 20.43 -5.87
N GLY A 988 -26.10 19.30 -5.36
CA GLY A 988 -25.59 18.21 -6.19
C GLY A 988 -26.66 17.54 -7.04
N ASP A 989 -27.86 17.36 -6.46
CA ASP A 989 -29.02 16.80 -7.18
C ASP A 989 -29.49 17.72 -8.32
N THR A 990 -29.33 19.04 -8.15
CA THR A 990 -29.72 20.05 -9.14
C THR A 990 -28.64 20.26 -10.22
N HIS A 991 -27.36 20.21 -9.86
CA HIS A 991 -26.23 20.53 -10.74
C HIS A 991 -25.34 19.30 -10.97
N THR A 992 -25.59 18.58 -12.08
CA THR A 992 -24.94 17.29 -12.39
C THR A 992 -23.42 17.35 -12.49
N LEU A 993 -22.84 18.46 -13.00
CA LEU A 993 -21.39 18.66 -13.08
C LEU A 993 -20.73 18.94 -11.72
N VAL A 994 -21.52 19.33 -10.72
CA VAL A 994 -21.07 19.66 -9.36
C VAL A 994 -21.20 18.47 -8.42
N ALA A 995 -22.16 17.57 -8.68
CA ALA A 995 -22.44 16.39 -7.86
C ALA A 995 -21.19 15.60 -7.44
N PRO A 996 -20.20 15.31 -8.33
CA PRO A 996 -19.00 14.58 -7.94
C PRO A 996 -18.15 15.32 -6.88
N LEU A 997 -18.07 16.65 -6.94
CA LEU A 997 -17.33 17.45 -5.97
C LEU A 997 -18.01 17.46 -4.60
N ILE A 998 -19.35 17.53 -4.57
CA ILE A 998 -20.13 17.50 -3.34
C ILE A 998 -20.06 16.12 -2.68
N GLU A 999 -20.16 15.04 -3.44
CA GLU A 999 -19.95 13.68 -2.91
C GLU A 999 -18.52 13.52 -2.38
N GLN A 1000 -17.52 14.07 -3.09
CA GLN A 1000 -16.14 14.04 -2.63
C GLN A 1000 -15.96 14.76 -1.28
N PHE A 1001 -16.61 15.91 -1.11
CA PHE A 1001 -16.65 16.70 0.12
C PHE A 1001 -17.30 15.92 1.28
N ILE A 1002 -18.51 15.37 1.06
CA ILE A 1002 -19.26 14.62 2.07
C ILE A 1002 -18.47 13.40 2.56
N ASP A 1003 -17.84 12.67 1.64
CA ASP A 1003 -16.97 11.55 1.99
C ASP A 1003 -15.75 12.00 2.81
N SER A 1004 -15.20 13.19 2.53
CA SER A 1004 -14.06 13.73 3.29
C SER A 1004 -14.48 14.12 4.72
N LEU A 1005 -15.67 14.69 4.90
CA LEU A 1005 -16.24 14.94 6.24
C LEU A 1005 -16.45 13.62 7.00
N ARG A 1006 -16.99 12.60 6.34
CA ARG A 1006 -17.20 11.29 6.95
C ARG A 1006 -15.88 10.62 7.33
N PHE A 1007 -14.88 10.69 6.47
CA PHE A 1007 -13.55 10.16 6.77
C PHE A 1007 -12.92 10.88 7.96
N ARG A 1008 -13.08 12.21 8.05
CA ARG A 1008 -12.63 12.97 9.22
C ARG A 1008 -13.32 12.55 10.51
N GLN A 1009 -14.63 12.27 10.49
CA GLN A 1009 -15.34 11.70 11.65
C GLN A 1009 -14.81 10.31 12.03
N GLN A 1010 -14.48 9.47 11.04
CA GLN A 1010 -13.87 8.15 11.29
C GLN A 1010 -12.49 8.29 11.95
N LEU A 1011 -11.68 9.27 11.52
CA LEU A 1011 -10.40 9.59 12.16
C LEU A 1011 -10.60 10.07 13.61
N THR A 1012 -11.62 10.87 13.91
CA THR A 1012 -11.90 11.25 15.31
C THR A 1012 -12.31 10.01 16.13
N ALA A 1013 -13.22 9.18 15.60
CA ALA A 1013 -13.72 8.00 16.29
C ALA A 1013 -12.63 6.93 16.54
N SER A 1014 -11.67 6.78 15.63
CA SER A 1014 -10.59 5.79 15.78
C SER A 1014 -9.65 6.09 16.95
N LEU A 1015 -9.54 7.34 17.39
CA LEU A 1015 -8.67 7.73 18.51
C LEU A 1015 -9.18 7.20 19.86
N THR A 1016 -10.47 6.93 19.97
CA THR A 1016 -11.13 6.39 21.18
C THR A 1016 -11.65 4.96 21.01
N GLU A 1017 -11.53 4.38 19.82
CA GLU A 1017 -11.89 2.99 19.55
C GLU A 1017 -11.02 2.05 20.41
N PRO A 1018 -11.60 1.06 21.12
CA PRO A 1018 -10.81 0.11 21.89
C PRO A 1018 -9.87 -0.66 20.96
N SER A 1019 -8.65 -0.91 21.42
CA SER A 1019 -7.80 -1.90 20.76
C SER A 1019 -8.51 -3.26 20.82
N THR A 1020 -8.55 -3.98 19.71
CA THR A 1020 -8.99 -5.37 19.78
C THR A 1020 -7.84 -6.16 20.38
N ALA A 1021 -8.08 -6.87 21.48
CA ALA A 1021 -7.11 -7.73 22.14
C ALA A 1021 -6.79 -9.00 21.31
N SER A 1022 -6.74 -8.91 19.99
CA SER A 1022 -6.54 -10.05 19.11
C SER A 1022 -5.69 -9.60 17.94
N LEU A 1023 -4.48 -10.19 17.89
CA LEU A 1023 -3.35 -10.01 16.97
C LEU A 1023 -2.13 -9.35 17.63
N VAL A 1024 -1.76 -9.90 18.80
CA VAL A 1024 -0.34 -10.06 19.20
C VAL A 1024 0.12 -11.40 18.67
#